data_AF-A0A8T4HZX3-F1
#
_entry.id   AF-A0A8T4HZX3-F1
#
_cell.length_a   1.000
_cell.length_b   1.000
_cell.length_c   1.000
_cell.angle_alpha   90.00
_cell.angle_beta   90.00
_cell.angle_gamma   90.00
#
_symmetry.space_group_name_H-M   'P 1'
#
loop_
_entity.id
_entity.type
_entity.pdbx_description
1 polymer ?
#
loop_
_entity_poly.entity_id
_entity_poly.type
_entity_poly.pdbx_seq_one_letter_code
_entity_poly.pdbx_strand_id
1 'polypeptide(L)'
;MTAHSEEHGAGPGVLGIPPLDHHRSPRTGWTRAHWEAAADGLVRAAWRWATPRGALLDLPGRPSRSGTRSDGLEGYARTFLAAAFRAAGGDGADPAGLLERYAEGLAAGTRTPGREDTESWPLILDHTTAGQPMVEAASVALGLRLTRPWLWDRLEDGTRDRAESWLRGALRHTPAPNNWYLFPLSVAGFLESVGRGDAETGAAIERGLGLLEEWWRGEGWYADGDGRAFDHYNGWALHLYPLLHAHLAGDEALTARYGPRLRDHLAGFALMFGGDGAPVHFGRSLTYRFAAGAAVGLGSLTGHTPLSPGVSRRLLSGTLRYFLDRGAVDADGLLTLGWHGPHDATLQTYSGPSSPYWASKGFVALLVPPDDPLWTATEEAAPSEGPDRALALPAPGLLLQSTGSDGLVRLHNHGSHTLRPWQGEEFTEEDPLYARFAYSTGTGPTARGNPPDNHLALRLPGRPGMPGVWSVRRRVEPLGAASAPDGSWGWAASRHRPVLPADVPAPPSLRVESVTVVRGRWEVRAHRVVGAPAGTRVRLTGWAADASLPSDLVPLHGLTPVDPLRAPQGTAYARWVRVPAAEGELSGTGVCVAAAVLGGAGAPPRVTVAGGATEVDVDWGEGGGRVRISFDPPTVEEAEAG
;
A
#
# COMPACT_ATOMS: atom_id res chain seq x y z
N MET A 1 24.65 8.47 32.93
CA MET A 1 25.86 8.71 32.11
C MET A 1 25.42 8.68 30.67
N THR A 2 25.39 9.85 30.05
CA THR A 2 24.89 10.15 28.72
C THR A 2 25.76 9.52 27.64
N ALA A 3 25.21 8.60 26.85
CA ALA A 3 25.79 8.17 25.59
C ALA A 3 25.04 8.90 24.46
N HIS A 4 25.69 9.91 23.90
CA HIS A 4 25.30 10.52 22.63
C HIS A 4 25.50 9.47 21.53
N SER A 5 24.40 9.02 20.94
CA SER A 5 24.40 8.37 19.63
C SER A 5 24.43 9.46 18.57
N GLU A 6 25.55 9.58 17.86
CA GLU A 6 25.65 10.34 16.61
C GLU A 6 24.78 9.68 15.54
N GLU A 7 23.57 10.21 15.32
CA GLU A 7 22.75 9.89 14.15
C GLU A 7 23.07 10.87 13.01
N HIS A 8 23.74 10.37 11.98
CA HIS A 8 23.91 11.05 10.69
C HIS A 8 22.61 10.95 9.87
N GLY A 9 21.55 11.63 10.32
CA GLY A 9 20.36 11.89 9.53
C GLY A 9 20.23 13.39 9.31
N ALA A 10 20.26 13.85 8.06
CA ALA A 10 19.89 15.24 7.80
C ALA A 10 18.43 15.42 8.19
N GLY A 11 18.20 16.20 9.25
CA GLY A 11 16.87 16.47 9.75
C GLY A 11 16.04 17.37 8.81
N PRO A 12 14.78 17.65 9.18
CA PRO A 12 13.80 18.47 8.42
C PRO A 12 14.27 19.88 7.97
N GLY A 13 15.47 20.32 8.35
CA GLY A 13 16.08 21.58 7.91
C GLY A 13 16.34 21.66 6.40
N VAL A 14 16.58 20.54 5.71
CA VAL A 14 16.85 20.55 4.24
C VAL A 14 15.61 20.96 3.44
N LEU A 15 14.41 20.61 3.91
CA LEU A 15 13.15 20.91 3.24
C LEU A 15 12.57 22.29 3.62
N GLY A 16 13.16 22.97 4.61
CA GLY A 16 12.65 24.26 5.08
C GLY A 16 11.28 24.17 5.74
N ILE A 17 11.01 23.09 6.48
CA ILE A 17 9.74 22.89 7.20
C ILE A 17 9.56 24.03 8.23
N PRO A 18 8.41 24.73 8.23
CA PRO A 18 8.15 25.83 9.15
C PRO A 18 7.97 25.34 10.61
N PRO A 19 7.94 26.24 11.61
CA PRO A 19 7.61 25.88 12.99
C PRO A 19 6.22 25.24 13.11
N LEU A 20 6.09 24.30 14.06
CA LEU A 20 4.84 23.59 14.34
C LEU A 20 3.76 24.54 14.87
N ASP A 21 2.51 24.34 14.43
CA ASP A 21 1.32 25.02 14.92
C ASP A 21 0.40 24.02 15.65
N HIS A 22 0.61 23.89 16.96
CA HIS A 22 -0.22 23.04 17.83
C HIS A 22 -1.56 23.66 18.21
N HIS A 23 -1.81 24.93 17.89
CA HIS A 23 -3.11 25.54 18.12
C HIS A 23 -4.12 25.03 17.07
N ARG A 24 -3.73 25.06 15.79
CA ARG A 24 -4.58 24.53 14.69
C ARG A 24 -4.47 23.02 14.55
N SER A 25 -3.29 22.47 14.80
CA SER A 25 -2.98 21.05 14.56
C SER A 25 -2.45 20.40 15.84
N PRO A 26 -3.31 20.15 16.85
CA PRO A 26 -2.89 19.71 18.17
C PRO A 26 -2.09 18.39 18.22
N ARG A 27 -2.22 17.49 17.23
CA ARG A 27 -1.52 16.20 17.20
C ARG A 27 -0.25 16.26 16.36
N THR A 28 -0.34 16.76 15.13
CA THR A 28 0.80 16.78 14.21
C THR A 28 1.58 18.08 14.25
N GLY A 29 0.96 19.21 14.59
CA GLY A 29 1.54 20.55 14.45
C GLY A 29 1.61 21.02 12.99
N TRP A 30 1.13 20.22 12.03
CA TRP A 30 1.30 20.46 10.61
C TRP A 30 0.09 21.17 10.00
N THR A 31 0.39 22.14 9.15
CA THR A 31 -0.56 22.99 8.43
C THR A 31 -0.29 22.93 6.93
N ARG A 32 -1.12 23.61 6.12
CA ARG A 32 -0.89 23.72 4.68
C ARG A 32 0.53 24.21 4.34
N ALA A 33 1.08 25.15 5.11
CA ALA A 33 2.43 25.66 4.91
C ALA A 33 3.51 24.56 5.03
N HIS A 34 3.30 23.54 5.88
CA HIS A 34 4.23 22.40 5.97
C HIS A 34 4.16 21.52 4.72
N TRP A 35 2.97 21.34 4.16
CA TRP A 35 2.76 20.61 2.91
C TRP A 35 3.39 21.33 1.71
N GLU A 36 3.20 22.64 1.63
CA GLU A 36 3.82 23.49 0.60
C GLU A 36 5.35 23.43 0.70
N ALA A 37 5.91 23.60 1.91
CA ALA A 37 7.35 23.50 2.13
C ALA A 37 7.90 22.10 1.78
N ALA A 38 7.20 21.02 2.14
CA ALA A 38 7.62 19.67 1.79
C ALA A 38 7.63 19.45 0.27
N ALA A 39 6.57 19.87 -0.45
CA ALA A 39 6.52 19.79 -1.91
C ALA A 39 7.65 20.61 -2.56
N ASP A 40 7.81 21.87 -2.13
CA ASP A 40 8.83 22.79 -2.66
C ASP A 40 10.25 22.27 -2.41
N GLY A 41 10.52 21.75 -1.20
CA GLY A 41 11.81 21.22 -0.80
C GLY A 41 12.19 19.96 -1.59
N LEU A 42 11.26 19.00 -1.72
CA LEU A 42 11.49 17.75 -2.46
C LEU A 42 11.73 18.02 -3.95
N VAL A 43 10.93 18.88 -4.57
CA VAL A 43 11.10 19.23 -5.99
C VAL A 43 12.42 19.98 -6.19
N ARG A 44 12.73 20.97 -5.35
CA ARG A 44 14.00 21.71 -5.43
C ARG A 44 15.22 20.79 -5.28
N ALA A 45 15.14 19.79 -4.42
CA ALA A 45 16.20 18.81 -4.25
C ALA A 45 16.42 17.97 -5.51
N ALA A 46 15.35 17.44 -6.10
CA ALA A 46 15.44 16.65 -7.32
C ALA A 46 16.01 17.43 -8.51
N TRP A 47 15.65 18.72 -8.65
CA TRP A 47 16.12 19.57 -9.74
C TRP A 47 17.64 19.82 -9.77
N ARG A 48 18.38 19.52 -8.69
CA ARG A 48 19.85 19.58 -8.71
C ARG A 48 20.49 18.51 -9.60
N TRP A 49 19.71 17.49 -9.97
CA TRP A 49 20.11 16.34 -10.78
C TRP A 49 19.53 16.40 -12.20
N ALA A 50 19.07 17.57 -12.61
CA ALA A 50 18.52 17.78 -13.93
C ALA A 50 19.60 17.69 -15.02
N THR A 51 19.25 17.13 -16.18
CA THR A 51 20.04 17.25 -17.40
C THR A 51 20.18 18.72 -17.81
N PRO A 52 21.14 19.09 -18.69
CA PRO A 52 21.38 20.50 -19.05
C PRO A 52 20.14 21.31 -19.45
N ARG A 53 19.15 20.67 -20.08
CA ARG A 53 17.86 21.28 -20.45
C ARG A 53 16.67 20.79 -19.64
N GLY A 54 16.92 19.99 -18.60
CA GLY A 54 15.92 19.54 -17.64
C GLY A 54 14.92 18.52 -18.18
N ALA A 55 15.22 17.81 -19.28
CA ALA A 55 14.32 16.78 -19.79
C ALA A 55 14.31 15.52 -18.91
N LEU A 56 15.41 15.20 -18.23
CA LEU A 56 15.50 14.07 -17.31
C LEU A 56 16.04 14.56 -15.96
N LEU A 57 15.66 13.91 -14.86
CA LEU A 57 16.27 14.10 -13.54
C LEU A 57 16.99 12.81 -13.12
N ASP A 58 18.31 12.78 -13.29
CA ASP A 58 19.15 11.59 -13.08
C ASP A 58 19.56 11.46 -11.60
N LEU A 59 18.58 11.11 -10.76
CA LEU A 59 18.80 10.96 -9.32
C LEU A 59 19.81 9.83 -9.02
N PRO A 60 20.66 9.98 -7.99
CA PRO A 60 21.68 9.00 -7.65
C PRO A 60 21.07 7.72 -7.09
N GLY A 61 21.61 6.55 -7.47
CA GLY A 61 21.23 5.27 -6.89
C GLY A 61 21.29 4.11 -7.88
N ARG A 62 20.79 2.94 -7.46
CA ARG A 62 20.70 1.75 -8.31
C ARG A 62 19.61 1.96 -9.38
N PRO A 63 19.88 1.66 -10.67
CA PRO A 63 18.86 1.77 -11.70
C PRO A 63 17.76 0.71 -11.52
N SER A 64 16.55 1.03 -11.99
CA SER A 64 15.48 0.06 -12.15
C SER A 64 15.78 -0.90 -13.30
N ARG A 65 14.98 -1.96 -13.42
CA ARG A 65 15.01 -2.85 -14.61
C ARG A 65 14.73 -2.12 -15.94
N SER A 66 14.13 -0.92 -15.90
CA SER A 66 13.79 -0.12 -17.09
C SER A 66 14.97 0.75 -17.56
N GLY A 67 16.06 0.81 -16.79
CA GLY A 67 17.29 1.51 -17.14
C GLY A 67 17.28 2.99 -16.79
N THR A 68 18.49 3.57 -16.72
CA THR A 68 18.75 4.93 -16.22
C THR A 68 17.95 6.02 -16.94
N ARG A 69 17.81 5.92 -18.26
CA ARG A 69 17.04 6.90 -19.04
C ARG A 69 15.55 6.89 -18.70
N SER A 70 14.98 5.71 -18.45
CA SER A 70 13.60 5.61 -17.96
C SER A 70 13.50 6.19 -16.56
N ASP A 71 14.46 5.89 -15.69
CA ASP A 71 14.52 6.42 -14.31
C ASP A 71 14.66 7.95 -14.27
N GLY A 72 15.37 8.55 -15.24
CA GLY A 72 15.47 9.99 -15.43
C GLY A 72 14.14 10.63 -15.84
N LEU A 73 13.38 9.98 -16.72
CA LEU A 73 12.01 10.38 -17.06
C LEU A 73 11.06 10.21 -15.87
N GLU A 74 11.21 9.15 -15.06
CA GLU A 74 10.48 9.01 -13.80
C GLU A 74 10.73 10.21 -12.89
N GLY A 75 11.99 10.65 -12.80
CA GLY A 75 12.40 11.80 -12.00
C GLY A 75 11.71 13.08 -12.46
N TYR A 76 11.74 13.36 -13.76
CA TYR A 76 11.00 14.48 -14.36
C TYR A 76 9.50 14.39 -14.06
N ALA A 77 8.86 13.28 -14.44
CA ALA A 77 7.41 13.16 -14.45
C ALA A 77 6.79 13.15 -13.04
N ARG A 78 7.43 12.46 -12.09
CA ARG A 78 6.90 12.30 -10.73
C ARG A 78 7.16 13.53 -9.86
N THR A 79 8.24 14.27 -10.10
CA THR A 79 8.46 15.57 -9.45
C THR A 79 7.57 16.65 -10.08
N PHE A 80 7.35 16.60 -11.39
CA PHE A 80 6.41 17.51 -12.06
C PHE A 80 5.00 17.39 -11.47
N LEU A 81 4.58 16.19 -11.09
CA LEU A 81 3.30 15.98 -10.43
C LEU A 81 3.18 16.77 -9.10
N ALA A 82 4.20 16.75 -8.25
CA ALA A 82 4.21 17.54 -7.02
C ALA A 82 4.20 19.05 -7.32
N ALA A 83 5.03 19.50 -8.26
CA ALA A 83 5.07 20.90 -8.69
C ALA A 83 3.72 21.36 -9.26
N ALA A 84 3.05 20.52 -10.04
CA ALA A 84 1.75 20.81 -10.63
C ALA A 84 0.64 20.94 -9.58
N PHE A 85 0.57 20.03 -8.61
CA PHE A 85 -0.38 20.16 -7.50
C PHE A 85 -0.11 21.43 -6.67
N ARG A 86 1.16 21.72 -6.40
CA ARG A 86 1.59 22.90 -5.66
C ARG A 86 1.25 24.22 -6.37
N ALA A 87 1.47 24.28 -7.67
CA ALA A 87 1.19 25.46 -8.48
C ALA A 87 -0.32 25.66 -8.69
N ALA A 88 -1.05 24.61 -9.08
CA ALA A 88 -2.50 24.68 -9.29
C ALA A 88 -3.25 25.02 -7.99
N GLY A 89 -2.86 24.42 -6.86
CA GLY A 89 -3.41 24.73 -5.55
C GLY A 89 -3.06 26.14 -5.03
N GLY A 90 -2.06 26.79 -5.62
CA GLY A 90 -1.65 28.15 -5.32
C GLY A 90 -2.04 29.17 -6.40
N ASP A 91 -3.00 28.83 -7.27
CA ASP A 91 -3.45 29.68 -8.40
C ASP A 91 -2.29 30.15 -9.30
N GLY A 92 -1.37 29.23 -9.62
CA GLY A 92 -0.21 29.49 -10.46
C GLY A 92 0.99 30.08 -9.73
N ALA A 93 0.93 30.21 -8.40
CA ALA A 93 2.09 30.61 -7.61
C ALA A 93 3.24 29.60 -7.81
N ASP A 94 4.32 30.09 -8.43
CA ASP A 94 5.55 29.34 -8.71
C ASP A 94 6.76 30.12 -8.20
N PRO A 95 6.97 30.19 -6.87
CA PRO A 95 8.01 31.02 -6.26
C PRO A 95 9.43 30.61 -6.66
N ALA A 96 9.61 29.37 -7.14
CA ALA A 96 10.89 28.84 -7.56
C ALA A 96 11.11 28.88 -9.09
N GLY A 97 10.13 29.37 -9.86
CA GLY A 97 10.19 29.41 -11.33
C GLY A 97 10.37 28.04 -11.96
N LEU A 98 9.77 27.00 -11.38
CA LEU A 98 9.93 25.61 -11.80
C LEU A 98 9.09 25.28 -13.04
N LEU A 99 7.95 25.93 -13.26
CA LEU A 99 7.08 25.65 -14.41
C LEU A 99 7.78 25.95 -15.74
N GLU A 100 8.59 27.00 -15.80
CA GLU A 100 9.41 27.31 -16.98
C GLU A 100 10.48 26.24 -17.22
N ARG A 101 11.09 25.71 -16.16
CA ARG A 101 12.07 24.61 -16.28
C ARG A 101 11.42 23.32 -16.76
N TYR A 102 10.23 22.98 -16.25
CA TYR A 102 9.46 21.86 -16.76
C TYR A 102 9.05 22.08 -18.23
N ALA A 103 8.65 23.30 -18.62
CA ALA A 103 8.36 23.62 -20.01
C ALA A 103 9.57 23.40 -20.93
N GLU A 104 10.77 23.83 -20.50
CA GLU A 104 12.01 23.58 -21.25
C GLU A 104 12.33 22.09 -21.35
N GLY A 105 12.22 21.36 -20.23
CA GLY A 105 12.45 19.91 -20.17
C GLY A 105 11.50 19.13 -21.07
N LEU A 106 10.21 19.47 -21.07
CA LEU A 106 9.22 18.91 -22.00
C LEU A 106 9.62 19.18 -23.45
N ALA A 107 10.00 20.42 -23.79
CA ALA A 107 10.38 20.80 -25.14
C ALA A 107 11.64 20.08 -25.62
N ALA A 108 12.60 19.85 -24.72
CA ALA A 108 13.84 19.13 -24.98
C ALA A 108 13.60 17.62 -25.12
N GLY A 109 12.89 17.00 -24.18
CA GLY A 109 12.63 15.56 -24.16
C GLY A 109 11.79 15.07 -25.33
N THR A 110 10.83 15.88 -25.76
CA THR A 110 9.94 15.55 -26.90
C THR A 110 10.52 15.90 -28.26
N ARG A 111 11.74 16.47 -28.34
CA ARG A 111 12.34 16.91 -29.62
C ARG A 111 12.67 15.74 -30.54
N THR A 112 13.33 14.72 -30.01
CA THR A 112 13.74 13.52 -30.75
C THR A 112 13.58 12.24 -29.92
N PRO A 113 12.34 11.87 -29.50
CA PRO A 113 12.12 10.70 -28.65
C PRO A 113 12.77 9.43 -29.21
N GLY A 114 13.36 8.62 -28.33
CA GLY A 114 14.09 7.40 -28.68
C GLY A 114 15.55 7.60 -29.06
N ARG A 115 15.96 8.79 -29.53
CA ARG A 115 17.37 9.07 -29.88
C ARG A 115 18.29 8.87 -28.67
N GLU A 116 19.40 8.17 -28.82
CA GLU A 116 20.39 8.01 -27.75
C GLU A 116 21.17 9.32 -27.54
N ASP A 117 20.70 10.15 -26.62
CA ASP A 117 21.35 11.37 -26.16
C ASP A 117 20.92 11.67 -24.71
N THR A 118 21.38 12.79 -24.15
CA THR A 118 21.18 13.17 -22.74
C THR A 118 19.84 13.84 -22.44
N GLU A 119 18.99 14.12 -23.44
CA GLU A 119 17.75 14.89 -23.22
C GLU A 119 16.50 14.17 -23.70
N SER A 120 16.60 13.47 -24.83
CA SER A 120 15.46 12.87 -25.50
C SER A 120 14.75 11.87 -24.58
N TRP A 121 13.43 11.87 -24.59
CA TRP A 121 12.65 10.91 -23.83
C TRP A 121 12.61 9.54 -24.51
N PRO A 122 12.51 8.44 -23.74
CA PRO A 122 12.24 7.12 -24.32
C PRO A 122 10.90 7.09 -25.05
N LEU A 123 10.78 6.19 -26.03
CA LEU A 123 9.49 5.92 -26.68
C LEU A 123 8.54 5.22 -25.70
N ILE A 124 7.25 5.51 -25.82
CA ILE A 124 6.22 4.72 -25.15
C ILE A 124 5.92 3.51 -26.03
N LEU A 125 6.16 2.30 -25.51
CA LEU A 125 5.93 1.02 -26.20
C LEU A 125 5.04 0.09 -25.34
N ASP A 126 4.78 -1.14 -25.83
CA ASP A 126 4.04 -2.16 -25.09
C ASP A 126 4.70 -2.49 -23.74
N HIS A 127 3.88 -2.82 -22.74
CA HIS A 127 4.36 -3.16 -21.38
C HIS A 127 5.34 -4.35 -21.34
N THR A 128 5.31 -5.22 -22.34
CA THR A 128 6.22 -6.38 -22.50
C THR A 128 7.57 -6.03 -23.13
N THR A 129 7.70 -4.84 -23.72
CA THR A 129 8.92 -4.40 -24.43
C THR A 129 9.62 -3.29 -23.67
N ALA A 130 8.98 -2.12 -23.55
CA ALA A 130 9.53 -0.95 -22.88
C ALA A 130 8.40 0.00 -22.46
N GLY A 131 7.40 -0.53 -21.76
CA GLY A 131 6.19 0.24 -21.44
C GLY A 131 6.27 1.11 -20.20
N GLN A 132 7.41 1.16 -19.48
CA GLN A 132 7.54 2.04 -18.32
C GLN A 132 7.15 3.49 -18.66
N PRO A 133 7.65 4.14 -19.75
CA PRO A 133 7.29 5.52 -20.10
C PRO A 133 5.79 5.82 -20.23
N MET A 134 4.93 4.80 -20.45
CA MET A 134 3.48 4.94 -20.40
C MET A 134 2.98 5.40 -19.02
N VAL A 135 3.61 4.88 -17.97
CA VAL A 135 3.34 5.19 -16.57
C VAL A 135 3.68 6.67 -16.28
N GLU A 136 4.84 7.13 -16.76
CA GLU A 136 5.28 8.52 -16.60
C GLU A 136 4.45 9.49 -17.45
N ALA A 137 4.02 9.08 -18.64
CA ALA A 137 3.15 9.87 -19.51
C ALA A 137 1.85 10.31 -18.82
N ALA A 138 1.28 9.47 -17.95
CA ALA A 138 0.10 9.85 -17.15
C ALA A 138 0.41 10.97 -16.14
N SER A 139 1.59 10.96 -15.52
CA SER A 139 2.00 12.04 -14.60
C SER A 139 2.29 13.34 -15.35
N VAL A 140 2.94 13.25 -16.52
CA VAL A 140 3.16 14.40 -17.40
C VAL A 140 1.82 14.99 -17.86
N ALA A 141 0.90 14.17 -18.38
CA ALA A 141 -0.41 14.60 -18.83
C ALA A 141 -1.23 15.25 -17.71
N LEU A 142 -1.25 14.65 -16.51
CA LEU A 142 -1.94 15.23 -15.36
C LEU A 142 -1.31 16.56 -14.94
N GLY A 143 0.02 16.63 -14.89
CA GLY A 143 0.72 17.87 -14.57
C GLY A 143 0.43 18.99 -15.58
N LEU A 144 0.42 18.67 -16.89
CA LEU A 144 0.05 19.61 -17.95
C LEU A 144 -1.41 20.06 -17.86
N ARG A 145 -2.33 19.16 -17.52
CA ARG A 145 -3.75 19.47 -17.35
C ARG A 145 -3.96 20.44 -16.19
N LEU A 146 -3.33 20.16 -15.05
CA LEU A 146 -3.43 21.00 -13.84
C LEU A 146 -2.77 22.36 -14.02
N THR A 147 -1.67 22.43 -14.78
CA THR A 147 -0.89 23.67 -14.97
C THR A 147 -1.22 24.40 -16.26
N ARG A 148 -2.27 23.99 -16.98
CA ARG A 148 -2.56 24.43 -18.35
C ARG A 148 -2.43 25.95 -18.58
N PRO A 149 -3.06 26.84 -17.77
CA PRO A 149 -3.01 28.29 -18.02
C PRO A 149 -1.62 28.90 -17.86
N TRP A 150 -0.76 28.25 -17.07
CA TRP A 150 0.57 28.75 -16.72
C TRP A 150 1.70 28.07 -17.50
N LEU A 151 1.46 26.89 -18.07
CA LEU A 151 2.45 26.11 -18.81
C LEU A 151 1.97 25.78 -20.23
N TRP A 152 1.02 24.86 -20.39
CA TRP A 152 0.65 24.33 -21.71
C TRP A 152 0.21 25.41 -22.71
N ASP A 153 -0.64 26.35 -22.29
CA ASP A 153 -1.17 27.39 -23.15
C ASP A 153 -0.10 28.42 -23.58
N ARG A 154 1.06 28.43 -22.89
CA ARG A 154 2.21 29.30 -23.18
C ARG A 154 3.30 28.64 -24.02
N LEU A 155 3.20 27.34 -24.28
CA LEU A 155 4.14 26.62 -25.14
C LEU A 155 3.94 27.00 -26.61
N GLU A 156 5.05 27.03 -27.35
CA GLU A 156 5.02 27.14 -28.82
C GLU A 156 4.25 25.96 -29.45
N ASP A 157 3.54 26.22 -30.56
CA ASP A 157 2.76 25.22 -31.29
C ASP A 157 3.56 23.96 -31.60
N GLY A 158 4.78 24.12 -32.12
CA GLY A 158 5.64 22.98 -32.45
C GLY A 158 6.02 22.14 -31.22
N THR A 159 6.11 22.73 -30.02
CA THR A 159 6.35 21.98 -28.79
C THR A 159 5.08 21.25 -28.34
N ARG A 160 3.91 21.89 -28.45
CA ARG A 160 2.62 21.24 -28.17
C ARG A 160 2.39 20.03 -29.07
N ASP A 161 2.68 20.14 -30.37
CA ASP A 161 2.52 19.06 -31.34
C ASP A 161 3.46 17.87 -31.05
N ARG A 162 4.72 18.14 -30.68
CA ARG A 162 5.67 17.08 -30.29
C ARG A 162 5.27 16.40 -28.98
N ALA A 163 4.82 17.17 -27.99
CA ALA A 163 4.34 16.63 -26.73
C ALA A 163 3.09 15.75 -26.91
N GLU A 164 2.11 16.18 -27.71
CA GLU A 164 0.97 15.35 -28.09
C GLU A 164 1.43 14.05 -28.78
N SER A 165 2.31 14.16 -29.78
CA SER A 165 2.80 13.00 -30.54
C SER A 165 3.43 11.95 -29.62
N TRP A 166 4.26 12.38 -28.65
CA TRP A 166 4.84 11.49 -27.65
C TRP A 166 3.77 10.87 -26.74
N LEU A 167 2.86 11.69 -26.19
CA LEU A 167 1.79 11.24 -25.29
C LEU A 167 0.86 10.22 -25.95
N ARG A 168 0.52 10.39 -27.23
CA ARG A 168 -0.30 9.44 -28.01
C ARG A 168 0.32 8.04 -28.09
N GLY A 169 1.61 7.89 -27.84
CA GLY A 169 2.23 6.59 -27.67
C GLY A 169 1.54 5.74 -26.59
N ALA A 170 1.03 6.35 -25.51
CA ALA A 170 0.27 5.64 -24.48
C ALA A 170 -1.09 5.12 -24.97
N LEU A 171 -1.72 5.79 -25.94
CA LEU A 171 -3.01 5.38 -26.49
C LEU A 171 -2.88 4.21 -27.49
N ARG A 172 -1.71 4.07 -28.10
CA ARG A 172 -1.43 3.17 -29.24
C ARG A 172 -0.67 1.90 -28.87
N HIS A 173 -0.30 1.74 -27.60
CA HIS A 173 0.43 0.57 -27.10
C HIS A 173 -0.32 -0.10 -25.95
N THR A 174 -0.01 -1.37 -25.73
CA THR A 174 -0.73 -2.28 -24.84
C THR A 174 -0.28 -2.11 -23.38
N PRO A 175 -1.15 -1.60 -22.49
CA PRO A 175 -0.87 -1.52 -21.07
C PRO A 175 -0.84 -2.92 -20.42
N ALA A 176 -0.24 -3.04 -19.24
CA ALA A 176 -0.41 -4.25 -18.43
C ALA A 176 -1.89 -4.42 -18.03
N PRO A 177 -2.42 -5.66 -17.91
CA PRO A 177 -3.82 -5.93 -17.55
C PRO A 177 -4.09 -5.69 -16.05
N ASN A 178 -4.01 -4.43 -15.63
CA ASN A 178 -4.20 -3.90 -14.28
C ASN A 178 -4.37 -2.37 -14.38
N ASN A 179 -4.15 -1.63 -13.28
CA ASN A 179 -4.21 -0.16 -13.20
C ASN A 179 -3.49 0.60 -14.33
N TRP A 180 -2.59 -0.02 -15.09
CA TRP A 180 -1.95 0.59 -16.25
C TRP A 180 -2.94 1.08 -17.31
N TYR A 181 -4.14 0.52 -17.42
CA TYR A 181 -5.18 1.05 -18.30
C TYR A 181 -5.70 2.44 -17.90
N LEU A 182 -5.44 2.89 -16.67
CA LEU A 182 -5.76 4.24 -16.22
C LEU A 182 -4.73 5.28 -16.69
N PHE A 183 -3.55 4.85 -17.16
CA PHE A 183 -2.54 5.77 -17.70
C PHE A 183 -2.94 6.34 -19.07
N PRO A 184 -3.33 5.53 -20.07
CA PRO A 184 -3.91 6.04 -21.31
C PRO A 184 -5.17 6.89 -21.08
N LEU A 185 -6.03 6.53 -20.13
CA LEU A 185 -7.19 7.34 -19.74
C LEU A 185 -6.78 8.74 -19.27
N SER A 186 -5.74 8.83 -18.44
CA SER A 186 -5.24 10.11 -17.94
C SER A 186 -4.66 10.98 -19.06
N VAL A 187 -3.93 10.35 -19.99
CA VAL A 187 -3.40 11.01 -21.19
C VAL A 187 -4.52 11.51 -22.08
N ALA A 188 -5.49 10.66 -22.40
CA ALA A 188 -6.66 11.00 -23.20
C ALA A 188 -7.46 12.17 -22.60
N GLY A 189 -7.71 12.13 -21.29
CA GLY A 189 -8.42 13.21 -20.60
C GLY A 189 -7.69 14.56 -20.63
N PHE A 190 -6.35 14.55 -20.64
CA PHE A 190 -5.58 15.78 -20.89
C PHE A 190 -5.75 16.27 -22.33
N LEU A 191 -5.56 15.40 -23.33
CA LEU A 191 -5.68 15.77 -24.74
C LEU A 191 -7.06 16.34 -25.08
N GLU A 192 -8.14 15.74 -24.56
CA GLU A 192 -9.49 16.25 -24.70
C GLU A 192 -9.64 17.64 -24.06
N SER A 193 -9.11 17.84 -22.85
CA SER A 193 -9.21 19.12 -22.14
C SER A 193 -8.55 20.29 -22.89
N VAL A 194 -7.56 20.02 -23.74
CA VAL A 194 -6.85 21.04 -24.54
C VAL A 194 -7.30 21.12 -26.00
N GLY A 195 -8.44 20.50 -26.34
CA GLY A 195 -9.01 20.54 -27.69
C GLY A 195 -8.29 19.66 -28.71
N ARG A 196 -7.50 18.68 -28.24
CA ARG A 196 -6.79 17.68 -29.06
C ARG A 196 -7.40 16.27 -28.90
N GLY A 197 -8.70 16.22 -28.56
CA GLY A 197 -9.48 14.99 -28.44
C GLY A 197 -9.94 14.44 -29.78
N ASP A 198 -10.09 13.12 -29.87
CA ASP A 198 -10.58 12.41 -31.04
C ASP A 198 -11.13 11.00 -30.69
N ALA A 199 -11.34 10.15 -31.70
CA ALA A 199 -11.81 8.79 -31.47
C ALA A 199 -10.82 7.91 -30.68
N GLU A 200 -9.50 8.15 -30.79
CA GLU A 200 -8.49 7.39 -30.00
C GLU A 200 -8.60 7.75 -28.52
N THR A 201 -8.79 9.03 -28.19
CA THR A 201 -8.93 9.50 -26.80
C THR A 201 -10.20 8.95 -26.16
N GLY A 202 -11.34 9.08 -26.86
CA GLY A 202 -12.62 8.55 -26.38
C GLY A 202 -12.56 7.05 -26.12
N ALA A 203 -11.96 6.28 -27.03
CA ALA A 203 -11.82 4.84 -26.87
C ALA A 203 -10.87 4.47 -25.71
N ALA A 204 -9.84 5.26 -25.42
CA ALA A 204 -8.96 5.02 -24.28
C ALA A 204 -9.65 5.28 -22.93
N ILE A 205 -10.47 6.34 -22.84
CA ILE A 205 -11.29 6.64 -21.67
C ILE A 205 -12.31 5.53 -21.44
N GLU A 206 -13.05 5.15 -22.49
CA GLU A 206 -14.05 4.07 -22.42
C GLU A 206 -13.43 2.75 -21.96
N ARG A 207 -12.29 2.33 -22.53
CA ARG A 207 -11.58 1.11 -22.11
C ARG A 207 -11.15 1.16 -20.65
N GLY A 208 -10.56 2.28 -20.21
CA GLY A 208 -10.06 2.43 -18.84
C GLY A 208 -11.20 2.40 -17.81
N LEU A 209 -12.29 3.11 -18.08
CA LEU A 209 -13.47 3.12 -17.21
C LEU A 209 -14.23 1.78 -17.25
N GLY A 210 -14.35 1.15 -18.43
CA GLY A 210 -14.99 -0.15 -18.59
C GLY A 210 -14.30 -1.24 -17.77
N LEU A 211 -12.97 -1.35 -17.86
CA LEU A 211 -12.20 -2.32 -17.05
C LEU A 211 -12.30 -2.04 -15.55
N LEU A 212 -12.37 -0.76 -15.15
CA LEU A 212 -12.55 -0.40 -13.75
C LEU A 212 -13.88 -0.95 -13.18
N GLU A 213 -14.93 -1.04 -14.00
CA GLU A 213 -16.19 -1.68 -13.60
C GLU A 213 -16.03 -3.19 -13.37
N GLU A 214 -15.27 -3.88 -14.22
CA GLU A 214 -14.98 -5.31 -14.08
C GLU A 214 -14.12 -5.62 -12.84
N TRP A 215 -13.35 -4.65 -12.38
CA TRP A 215 -12.47 -4.77 -11.23
C TRP A 215 -13.15 -4.41 -9.90
N TRP A 216 -14.32 -3.78 -9.93
CA TRP A 216 -15.04 -3.44 -8.71
C TRP A 216 -15.52 -4.70 -7.96
N ARG A 217 -15.38 -4.71 -6.63
CA ARG A 217 -15.71 -5.85 -5.76
C ARG A 217 -16.71 -5.51 -4.66
N GLY A 218 -17.25 -4.30 -4.65
CA GLY A 218 -18.10 -3.79 -3.57
C GLY A 218 -17.32 -2.98 -2.52
N GLU A 219 -18.03 -2.27 -1.66
CA GLU A 219 -17.46 -1.54 -0.51
C GLU A 219 -16.33 -0.56 -0.87
N GLY A 220 -16.39 0.01 -2.08
CA GLY A 220 -15.35 0.88 -2.62
C GLY A 220 -14.02 0.21 -2.99
N TRP A 221 -13.92 -1.13 -2.95
CA TRP A 221 -12.71 -1.86 -3.30
C TRP A 221 -12.69 -2.32 -4.76
N TYR A 222 -11.51 -2.22 -5.37
CA TYR A 222 -11.20 -2.69 -6.70
C TYR A 222 -10.05 -3.71 -6.63
N ALA A 223 -10.20 -4.83 -7.33
CA ALA A 223 -9.10 -5.75 -7.59
C ALA A 223 -8.20 -5.15 -8.68
N ASP A 224 -6.89 -5.14 -8.49
CA ASP A 224 -5.97 -4.58 -9.49
C ASP A 224 -5.68 -5.58 -10.63
N GLY A 225 -6.62 -5.62 -11.59
CA GLY A 225 -6.70 -6.64 -12.64
C GLY A 225 -7.57 -7.85 -12.24
N ASP A 226 -7.55 -8.90 -13.05
CA ASP A 226 -8.47 -10.05 -12.95
C ASP A 226 -8.26 -10.98 -11.74
N GLY A 227 -7.35 -10.62 -10.83
CA GLY A 227 -7.04 -11.38 -9.63
C GLY A 227 -7.80 -10.88 -8.40
N ARG A 228 -7.12 -10.93 -7.25
CA ARG A 228 -7.58 -10.36 -5.98
C ARG A 228 -6.48 -9.50 -5.36
N ALA A 229 -5.79 -8.72 -6.18
CA ALA A 229 -4.74 -7.85 -5.71
C ALA A 229 -5.38 -6.60 -5.09
N PHE A 230 -5.45 -6.54 -3.76
CA PHE A 230 -5.86 -5.37 -2.99
C PHE A 230 -4.67 -4.85 -2.19
N ASP A 231 -4.40 -3.57 -2.34
CA ASP A 231 -3.39 -2.80 -1.60
C ASP A 231 -3.65 -1.29 -1.81
N HIS A 232 -2.70 -0.44 -1.41
CA HIS A 232 -2.79 1.02 -1.50
C HIS A 232 -2.95 1.59 -2.93
N TYR A 233 -2.76 0.79 -3.99
CA TYR A 233 -3.16 1.17 -5.37
C TYR A 233 -4.65 1.45 -5.50
N ASN A 234 -5.49 0.90 -4.61
CA ASN A 234 -6.89 1.30 -4.54
C ASN A 234 -7.00 2.82 -4.40
N GLY A 235 -6.30 3.39 -3.42
CA GLY A 235 -6.37 4.83 -3.16
C GLY A 235 -5.65 5.67 -4.21
N TRP A 236 -4.37 5.39 -4.46
CA TRP A 236 -3.54 6.28 -5.29
C TRP A 236 -3.62 6.02 -6.81
N ALA A 237 -4.38 5.02 -7.26
CA ALA A 237 -4.58 4.77 -8.69
C ALA A 237 -6.05 4.53 -9.03
N LEU A 238 -6.66 3.48 -8.47
CA LEU A 238 -7.98 3.00 -8.88
C LEU A 238 -9.11 3.98 -8.50
N HIS A 239 -8.95 4.73 -7.41
CA HIS A 239 -9.79 5.89 -7.09
C HIS A 239 -9.26 7.19 -7.69
N LEU A 240 -7.94 7.42 -7.58
CA LEU A 240 -7.32 8.69 -7.97
C LEU A 240 -7.58 9.08 -9.42
N TYR A 241 -7.18 8.24 -10.38
CA TYR A 241 -7.26 8.62 -11.79
C TYR A 241 -8.68 8.85 -12.31
N PRO A 242 -9.66 7.93 -12.13
CA PRO A 242 -10.99 8.11 -12.70
C PRO A 242 -11.75 9.27 -12.06
N LEU A 243 -11.69 9.42 -10.74
CA LEU A 243 -12.43 10.49 -10.07
C LEU A 243 -11.76 11.85 -10.26
N LEU A 244 -10.43 11.95 -10.27
CA LEU A 244 -9.75 13.20 -10.58
C LEU A 244 -9.97 13.59 -12.06
N HIS A 245 -10.03 12.62 -12.97
CA HIS A 245 -10.40 12.87 -14.37
C HIS A 245 -11.80 13.49 -14.48
N ALA A 246 -12.79 12.89 -13.80
CA ALA A 246 -14.17 13.38 -13.78
C ALA A 246 -14.27 14.78 -13.16
N HIS A 247 -13.63 15.00 -12.01
CA HIS A 247 -13.60 16.28 -11.31
C HIS A 247 -13.01 17.40 -12.18
N LEU A 248 -11.85 17.15 -12.80
CA LEU A 248 -11.19 18.13 -13.68
C LEU A 248 -11.93 18.33 -15.01
N ALA A 249 -12.85 17.44 -15.38
CA ALA A 249 -13.67 17.58 -16.58
C ALA A 249 -15.00 18.31 -16.29
N GLY A 250 -15.36 18.48 -15.02
CA GLY A 250 -16.72 18.88 -14.65
C GLY A 250 -17.76 17.82 -15.01
N ASP A 251 -17.37 16.55 -15.10
CA ASP A 251 -18.29 15.46 -15.46
C ASP A 251 -19.08 15.01 -14.21
N GLU A 252 -20.29 15.55 -14.08
CA GLU A 252 -21.19 15.24 -12.97
C GLU A 252 -21.64 13.78 -12.95
N ALA A 253 -21.78 13.14 -14.12
CA ALA A 253 -22.25 11.76 -14.22
C ALA A 253 -21.17 10.77 -13.73
N LEU A 254 -19.92 10.96 -14.16
CA LEU A 254 -18.80 10.17 -13.65
C LEU A 254 -18.51 10.45 -12.18
N THR A 255 -18.64 11.70 -11.74
CA THR A 255 -18.50 12.07 -10.33
C THR A 255 -19.56 11.38 -9.46
N ALA A 256 -20.83 11.38 -9.89
CA ALA A 256 -21.92 10.68 -9.21
C ALA A 256 -21.74 9.15 -9.19
N ARG A 257 -21.02 8.58 -10.17
CA ARG A 257 -20.71 7.14 -10.21
C ARG A 257 -19.56 6.76 -9.29
N TYR A 258 -18.44 7.48 -9.35
CA TYR A 258 -17.20 7.10 -8.68
C TYR A 258 -17.03 7.73 -7.29
N GLY A 259 -17.63 8.89 -7.06
CA GLY A 259 -17.61 9.59 -5.77
C GLY A 259 -18.14 8.73 -4.62
N PRO A 260 -19.34 8.13 -4.71
CA PRO A 260 -19.84 7.23 -3.67
C PRO A 260 -18.92 6.03 -3.39
N ARG A 261 -18.28 5.47 -4.43
CA ARG A 261 -17.32 4.37 -4.25
C ARG A 261 -16.08 4.80 -3.46
N LEU A 262 -15.58 6.03 -3.67
CA LEU A 262 -14.50 6.58 -2.84
C LEU A 262 -14.95 6.78 -1.39
N ARG A 263 -16.17 7.30 -1.17
CA ARG A 263 -16.73 7.47 0.18
C ARG A 263 -16.77 6.12 0.93
N ASP A 264 -17.27 5.08 0.27
CA ASP A 264 -17.35 3.73 0.86
C ASP A 264 -15.95 3.16 1.14
N HIS A 265 -15.00 3.36 0.23
CA HIS A 265 -13.60 2.96 0.43
C HIS A 265 -13.00 3.62 1.67
N LEU A 266 -13.18 4.93 1.81
CA LEU A 266 -12.64 5.72 2.94
C LEU A 266 -13.25 5.33 4.29
N ALA A 267 -14.48 4.79 4.32
CA ALA A 267 -15.10 4.33 5.56
C ALA A 267 -14.31 3.20 6.24
N GLY A 268 -13.70 2.30 5.46
CA GLY A 268 -12.80 1.26 5.96
C GLY A 268 -11.33 1.64 5.91
N PHE A 269 -10.89 2.27 4.82
CA PHE A 269 -9.48 2.61 4.56
C PHE A 269 -8.89 3.56 5.61
N ALA A 270 -9.69 4.45 6.20
CA ALA A 270 -9.22 5.37 7.24
C ALA A 270 -8.66 4.66 8.48
N LEU A 271 -9.08 3.41 8.76
CA LEU A 271 -8.55 2.60 9.85
C LEU A 271 -7.23 1.87 9.46
N MET A 272 -6.72 2.05 8.24
CA MET A 272 -5.40 1.53 7.83
C MET A 272 -4.22 2.45 8.21
N PHE A 273 -4.45 3.42 9.09
CA PHE A 273 -3.44 4.36 9.56
C PHE A 273 -3.31 4.27 11.08
N GLY A 274 -2.07 4.12 11.56
CA GLY A 274 -1.75 4.07 12.97
C GLY A 274 -1.82 5.46 13.62
N GLY A 275 -1.90 5.46 14.95
CA GLY A 275 -1.95 6.69 15.75
C GLY A 275 -0.67 7.53 15.64
N ASP A 276 0.43 7.00 15.15
CA ASP A 276 1.65 7.77 14.86
C ASP A 276 1.71 8.31 13.41
N GLY A 277 0.68 8.04 12.60
CA GLY A 277 0.58 8.42 11.20
C GLY A 277 1.03 7.35 10.19
N ALA A 278 1.58 6.21 10.65
CA ALA A 278 2.03 5.14 9.78
C ALA A 278 0.87 4.50 9.00
N PRO A 279 0.91 4.41 7.66
CA PRO A 279 0.02 3.53 6.93
C PRO A 279 0.42 2.05 7.15
N VAL A 280 -0.53 1.12 7.13
CA VAL A 280 -0.23 -0.32 7.23
C VAL A 280 0.74 -0.71 6.10
N HIS A 281 1.81 -1.42 6.45
CA HIS A 281 2.81 -1.92 5.49
C HIS A 281 2.31 -3.17 4.76
N PHE A 282 1.31 -2.99 3.88
CA PHE A 282 0.63 -4.05 3.14
C PHE A 282 0.64 -3.81 1.62
N GLY A 283 1.01 -4.84 0.86
CA GLY A 283 1.07 -4.80 -0.59
C GLY A 283 2.36 -4.21 -1.17
N ARG A 284 2.33 -3.92 -2.48
CA ARG A 284 3.50 -3.51 -3.27
C ARG A 284 3.77 -2.01 -3.27
N SER A 285 4.99 -1.66 -3.68
CA SER A 285 5.40 -0.28 -3.98
C SER A 285 5.35 0.69 -2.79
N LEU A 286 5.52 0.15 -1.59
CA LEU A 286 5.42 0.91 -0.35
C LEU A 286 6.48 2.02 -0.19
N THR A 287 7.52 2.02 -1.03
CA THR A 287 8.47 3.15 -1.13
C THR A 287 7.81 4.48 -1.55
N TYR A 288 6.54 4.46 -1.98
CA TYR A 288 5.75 5.64 -2.32
C TYR A 288 5.14 6.34 -1.09
N ARG A 289 5.20 5.72 0.10
CA ARG A 289 4.99 6.38 1.40
C ARG A 289 3.70 7.18 1.49
N PHE A 290 3.80 8.52 1.46
CA PHE A 290 2.67 9.43 1.60
C PHE A 290 1.73 9.48 0.39
N ALA A 291 2.01 8.73 -0.69
CA ALA A 291 0.98 8.38 -1.67
C ALA A 291 -0.22 7.66 -1.02
N ALA A 292 -0.04 6.95 0.10
CA ALA A 292 -1.12 6.30 0.84
C ALA A 292 -2.24 7.28 1.24
N GLY A 293 -1.92 8.57 1.43
CA GLY A 293 -2.89 9.62 1.73
C GLY A 293 -3.71 10.10 0.52
N ALA A 294 -3.39 9.70 -0.71
CA ALA A 294 -3.99 10.28 -1.92
C ALA A 294 -5.51 10.18 -1.97
N ALA A 295 -6.09 9.06 -1.53
CA ALA A 295 -7.55 8.88 -1.47
C ALA A 295 -8.23 9.84 -0.47
N VAL A 296 -7.59 10.09 0.68
CA VAL A 296 -8.10 11.01 1.70
C VAL A 296 -8.08 12.45 1.18
N GLY A 297 -7.00 12.83 0.49
CA GLY A 297 -6.87 14.12 -0.17
C GLY A 297 -7.92 14.31 -1.27
N LEU A 298 -8.11 13.30 -2.12
CA LEU A 298 -9.12 13.30 -3.19
C LEU A 298 -10.55 13.36 -2.66
N GLY A 299 -10.85 12.64 -1.57
CA GLY A 299 -12.16 12.68 -0.93
C GLY A 299 -12.49 14.05 -0.36
N SER A 300 -11.48 14.74 0.18
CA SER A 300 -11.60 16.13 0.64
C SER A 300 -11.82 17.10 -0.53
N LEU A 301 -11.03 16.97 -1.61
CA LEU A 301 -11.15 17.79 -2.83
C LEU A 301 -12.52 17.68 -3.50
N THR A 302 -13.06 16.46 -3.57
CA THR A 302 -14.29 16.20 -4.31
C THR A 302 -15.55 16.22 -3.44
N GLY A 303 -15.42 16.37 -2.11
CA GLY A 303 -16.54 16.28 -1.16
C GLY A 303 -17.06 14.85 -0.92
N HIS A 304 -16.36 13.83 -1.42
CA HIS A 304 -16.77 12.42 -1.33
C HIS A 304 -15.97 11.68 -0.24
N THR A 305 -16.18 12.07 1.00
CA THR A 305 -15.56 11.46 2.18
C THR A 305 -16.56 11.29 3.32
N PRO A 306 -16.46 10.22 4.13
CA PRO A 306 -17.21 10.10 5.39
C PRO A 306 -16.49 10.78 6.57
N LEU A 307 -15.23 11.21 6.37
CA LEU A 307 -14.39 11.74 7.43
C LEU A 307 -14.67 13.23 7.66
N SER A 308 -14.57 13.67 8.91
CA SER A 308 -14.53 15.10 9.22
C SER A 308 -13.24 15.72 8.64
N PRO A 309 -13.23 17.04 8.34
CA PRO A 309 -12.02 17.72 7.90
C PRO A 309 -10.83 17.57 8.87
N GLY A 310 -11.09 17.59 10.19
CA GLY A 310 -10.08 17.40 11.22
C GLY A 310 -9.45 16.00 11.20
N VAL A 311 -10.25 14.95 10.94
CA VAL A 311 -9.75 13.57 10.78
C VAL A 311 -8.97 13.43 9.47
N SER A 312 -9.47 13.97 8.37
CA SER A 312 -8.75 13.96 7.08
C SER A 312 -7.38 14.62 7.20
N ARG A 313 -7.29 15.78 7.87
CA ARG A 313 -6.02 16.45 8.16
C ARG A 313 -5.09 15.55 8.98
N ARG A 314 -5.61 14.90 10.02
CA ARG A 314 -4.82 14.03 10.91
C ARG A 314 -4.19 12.87 10.16
N LEU A 315 -4.95 12.19 9.30
CA LEU A 315 -4.44 11.09 8.48
C LEU A 315 -3.37 11.57 7.51
N LEU A 316 -3.68 12.61 6.73
CA LEU A 316 -2.78 13.18 5.73
C LEU A 316 -1.47 13.65 6.38
N SER A 317 -1.57 14.59 7.32
CA SER A 317 -0.41 15.25 7.93
C SER A 317 0.36 14.28 8.82
N GLY A 318 -0.33 13.36 9.49
CA GLY A 318 0.28 12.28 10.24
C GLY A 318 1.16 11.41 9.36
N THR A 319 0.67 10.96 8.21
CA THR A 319 1.46 10.16 7.27
C THR A 319 2.65 10.91 6.69
N LEU A 320 2.47 12.15 6.25
CA LEU A 320 3.57 12.93 5.70
C LEU A 320 4.67 13.15 6.76
N ARG A 321 4.28 13.60 7.96
CA ARG A 321 5.19 13.78 9.09
C ARG A 321 5.87 12.47 9.50
N TYR A 322 5.13 11.36 9.58
CA TYR A 322 5.63 10.05 9.98
C TYR A 322 6.90 9.68 9.21
N PHE A 323 6.86 9.83 7.89
CA PHE A 323 7.98 9.51 7.02
C PHE A 323 9.11 10.54 7.06
N LEU A 324 8.77 11.84 7.03
CA LEU A 324 9.80 12.89 7.06
C LEU A 324 10.58 12.91 8.39
N ASP A 325 9.94 12.53 9.50
CA ASP A 325 10.59 12.40 10.81
C ASP A 325 11.42 11.10 10.94
N ARG A 326 11.32 10.16 9.98
CA ARG A 326 11.92 8.80 10.07
C ARG A 326 12.87 8.48 8.91
N GLY A 327 13.53 9.49 8.34
CA GLY A 327 14.61 9.27 7.36
C GLY A 327 14.15 8.90 5.95
N ALA A 328 12.90 9.22 5.59
CA ALA A 328 12.43 9.09 4.20
C ALA A 328 13.21 9.98 3.22
N VAL A 329 13.87 10.99 3.74
CA VAL A 329 14.65 11.98 3.00
C VAL A 329 16.10 11.89 3.43
N ASP A 330 17.02 11.85 2.46
CA ASP A 330 18.46 11.81 2.71
C ASP A 330 19.09 13.21 2.92
N ALA A 331 20.41 13.25 3.03
CA ALA A 331 21.18 14.49 3.19
C ALA A 331 21.06 15.45 2.01
N ASP A 332 20.71 14.95 0.83
CA ASP A 332 20.45 15.75 -0.36
C ASP A 332 18.99 16.22 -0.43
N GLY A 333 18.12 15.84 0.50
CA GLY A 333 16.71 16.20 0.41
C GLY A 333 15.94 15.32 -0.58
N LEU A 334 16.52 14.19 -1.02
CA LEU A 334 15.86 13.25 -1.92
C LEU A 334 15.13 12.15 -1.15
N LEU A 335 14.00 11.69 -1.70
CA LEU A 335 13.31 10.52 -1.17
C LEU A 335 14.13 9.26 -1.38
N THR A 336 14.38 8.51 -0.31
CA THR A 336 15.22 7.31 -0.34
C THR A 336 14.46 6.07 -0.83
N LEU A 337 15.19 5.06 -1.31
CA LEU A 337 14.64 3.77 -1.71
C LEU A 337 14.39 2.84 -0.51
N GLY A 338 13.15 2.81 -0.01
CA GLY A 338 12.74 1.96 1.11
C GLY A 338 11.51 2.51 1.83
N TRP A 339 11.26 2.03 3.06
CA TRP A 339 10.09 2.44 3.85
C TRP A 339 10.39 3.68 4.69
N HIS A 340 11.22 3.55 5.72
CA HIS A 340 11.76 4.67 6.50
C HIS A 340 12.95 5.26 5.76
N GLY A 341 14.10 4.58 5.78
CA GLY A 341 15.26 4.93 4.97
C GLY A 341 15.56 3.87 3.88
N PRO A 342 16.80 3.87 3.34
CA PRO A 342 17.26 2.85 2.40
C PRO A 342 17.09 1.43 2.93
N HIS A 343 16.40 0.57 2.18
CA HIS A 343 16.23 -0.83 2.53
C HIS A 343 16.01 -1.72 1.29
N ASP A 344 17.10 -2.28 0.77
CA ASP A 344 17.11 -3.03 -0.49
C ASP A 344 16.18 -4.24 -0.52
N ALA A 345 16.05 -4.95 0.61
CA ALA A 345 15.27 -6.17 0.68
C ALA A 345 13.75 -5.95 0.51
N THR A 346 13.28 -4.71 0.63
CA THR A 346 11.87 -4.34 0.37
C THR A 346 11.62 -3.78 -1.03
N LEU A 347 12.66 -3.59 -1.83
CA LEU A 347 12.54 -3.00 -3.15
C LEU A 347 12.00 -4.02 -4.15
N GLN A 348 11.16 -3.53 -5.08
CA GLN A 348 10.76 -4.32 -6.23
C GLN A 348 11.79 -4.17 -7.35
N THR A 349 11.79 -5.09 -8.30
CA THR A 349 12.74 -5.09 -9.42
C THR A 349 12.63 -3.85 -10.31
N TYR A 350 11.46 -3.21 -10.32
CA TYR A 350 11.19 -1.96 -11.03
C TYR A 350 11.48 -0.70 -10.18
N SER A 351 11.93 -0.82 -8.94
CA SER A 351 12.26 0.34 -8.11
C SER A 351 13.64 0.90 -8.51
N GLY A 352 13.65 2.12 -9.07
CA GLY A 352 14.85 2.93 -9.37
C GLY A 352 14.90 4.21 -8.54
N PRO A 353 15.93 5.07 -8.71
CA PRO A 353 16.20 6.20 -7.81
C PRO A 353 15.05 7.20 -7.69
N SER A 354 14.34 7.41 -8.80
CA SER A 354 13.16 8.29 -8.89
C SER A 354 11.86 7.62 -8.47
N SER A 355 11.89 6.31 -8.18
CA SER A 355 10.68 5.57 -7.85
C SER A 355 9.93 6.08 -6.62
N PRO A 356 10.60 6.46 -5.51
CA PRO A 356 9.96 7.00 -4.33
C PRO A 356 9.12 8.27 -4.58
N TYR A 357 9.39 9.05 -5.63
CA TYR A 357 8.64 10.26 -5.95
C TYR A 357 7.22 10.01 -6.44
N TRP A 358 6.78 8.75 -6.60
CA TRP A 358 5.35 8.49 -6.68
C TRP A 358 4.58 8.96 -5.44
N ALA A 359 5.27 9.20 -4.32
CA ALA A 359 4.76 9.90 -3.16
C ALA A 359 4.07 11.23 -3.51
N SER A 360 4.47 11.89 -4.61
CA SER A 360 3.85 13.13 -5.12
C SER A 360 2.33 13.06 -5.29
N LYS A 361 1.74 11.87 -5.48
CA LYS A 361 0.29 11.68 -5.50
C LYS A 361 -0.40 12.13 -4.21
N GLY A 362 0.27 12.03 -3.06
CA GLY A 362 -0.25 12.52 -1.79
C GLY A 362 -0.52 14.03 -1.81
N PHE A 363 0.25 14.81 -2.59
CA PHE A 363 0.07 16.25 -2.72
C PHE A 363 -1.18 16.66 -3.51
N VAL A 364 -2.00 15.71 -3.99
CA VAL A 364 -3.35 16.02 -4.52
C VAL A 364 -4.18 16.84 -3.53
N ALA A 365 -3.94 16.68 -2.22
CA ALA A 365 -4.57 17.49 -1.18
C ALA A 365 -4.34 19.00 -1.36
N LEU A 366 -3.20 19.44 -1.94
CA LEU A 366 -2.91 20.85 -2.16
C LEU A 366 -3.87 21.52 -3.15
N LEU A 367 -4.58 20.76 -3.99
CA LEU A 367 -5.64 21.28 -4.86
C LEU A 367 -6.85 21.79 -4.07
N VAL A 368 -7.04 21.34 -2.83
CA VAL A 368 -8.10 21.85 -1.95
C VAL A 368 -7.79 23.32 -1.62
N PRO A 369 -8.73 24.29 -1.76
CA PRO A 369 -8.47 25.72 -1.52
C PRO A 369 -7.95 26.03 -0.10
N PRO A 370 -7.09 27.04 0.10
CA PRO A 370 -6.44 27.32 1.40
C PRO A 370 -7.40 27.69 2.55
N ASP A 371 -8.60 28.16 2.23
CA ASP A 371 -9.68 28.52 3.16
C ASP A 371 -10.60 27.33 3.50
N ASP A 372 -10.49 26.23 2.78
CA ASP A 372 -11.29 25.02 3.01
C ASP A 372 -11.11 24.46 4.44
N PRO A 373 -12.16 23.87 5.05
CA PRO A 373 -12.08 23.21 6.35
C PRO A 373 -10.95 22.18 6.51
N LEU A 374 -10.49 21.53 5.43
CA LEU A 374 -9.30 20.66 5.49
C LEU A 374 -8.08 21.41 6.06
N TRP A 375 -7.93 22.70 5.74
CA TRP A 375 -6.80 23.55 6.13
C TRP A 375 -7.11 24.53 7.26
N THR A 376 -8.38 24.76 7.59
CA THR A 376 -8.80 25.68 8.65
C THR A 376 -9.38 25.01 9.90
N ALA A 377 -10.01 23.84 9.79
CA ALA A 377 -10.56 23.12 10.94
C ALA A 377 -9.45 22.61 11.87
N THR A 378 -9.76 22.51 13.16
CA THR A 378 -8.83 21.94 14.15
C THR A 378 -8.62 20.46 13.87
N GLU A 379 -7.38 19.98 13.97
CA GLU A 379 -7.08 18.56 13.82
C GLU A 379 -7.79 17.70 14.87
N GLU A 380 -8.33 16.56 14.44
CA GLU A 380 -9.05 15.61 15.30
C GLU A 380 -8.26 14.31 15.48
N ALA A 381 -8.76 13.39 16.30
CA ALA A 381 -8.17 12.06 16.48
C ALA A 381 -8.32 11.20 15.23
N ALA A 382 -7.27 10.47 14.84
CA ALA A 382 -7.37 9.41 13.85
C ALA A 382 -8.30 8.30 14.38
N PRO A 383 -8.95 7.51 13.49
CA PRO A 383 -9.80 6.40 13.92
C PRO A 383 -9.09 5.39 14.84
N SER A 384 -7.78 5.22 14.69
CA SER A 384 -6.94 4.33 15.49
C SER A 384 -6.57 4.87 16.88
N GLU A 385 -6.82 6.16 17.15
CA GLU A 385 -6.57 6.81 18.45
C GLU A 385 -7.81 6.78 19.37
N GLY A 386 -8.91 6.16 18.92
CA GLY A 386 -10.14 5.93 19.68
C GLY A 386 -10.10 4.62 20.48
N PRO A 387 -11.28 4.08 20.88
CA PRO A 387 -11.37 2.75 21.49
C PRO A 387 -10.83 1.64 20.58
N ASP A 388 -10.50 0.49 21.18
CA ASP A 388 -10.17 -0.72 20.43
C ASP A 388 -11.30 -1.05 19.44
N ARG A 389 -10.92 -1.43 18.22
CA ARG A 389 -11.88 -1.66 17.14
C ARG A 389 -11.45 -2.79 16.22
N ALA A 390 -12.39 -3.67 15.89
CA ALA A 390 -12.33 -4.64 14.83
C ALA A 390 -13.27 -4.23 13.70
N LEU A 391 -12.81 -4.30 12.46
CA LEU A 391 -13.60 -3.97 11.28
C LEU A 391 -13.33 -4.96 10.16
N ALA A 392 -14.32 -5.77 9.81
CA ALA A 392 -14.23 -6.63 8.64
C ALA A 392 -14.45 -5.82 7.36
N LEU A 393 -13.69 -6.17 6.32
CA LEU A 393 -13.86 -5.69 4.95
C LEU A 393 -14.12 -6.94 4.06
N PRO A 394 -15.38 -7.40 3.96
CA PRO A 394 -15.74 -8.62 3.25
C PRO A 394 -15.33 -8.63 1.77
N ALA A 395 -15.52 -7.52 1.04
CA ALA A 395 -15.22 -7.44 -0.39
C ALA A 395 -13.76 -7.81 -0.72
N PRO A 396 -12.74 -7.21 -0.06
CA PRO A 396 -11.35 -7.62 -0.24
C PRO A 396 -10.97 -8.87 0.58
N GLY A 397 -11.79 -9.31 1.54
CA GLY A 397 -11.49 -10.43 2.43
C GLY A 397 -10.42 -10.07 3.48
N LEU A 398 -10.55 -8.88 4.07
CA LEU A 398 -9.60 -8.36 5.06
C LEU A 398 -10.31 -8.13 6.40
N LEU A 399 -9.54 -8.09 7.49
CA LEU A 399 -10.01 -7.69 8.81
C LEU A 399 -9.00 -6.71 9.42
N LEU A 400 -9.47 -5.53 9.80
CA LEU A 400 -8.69 -4.51 10.50
C LEU A 400 -8.91 -4.62 12.00
N GLN A 401 -7.84 -4.40 12.77
CA GLN A 401 -7.83 -4.42 14.22
C GLN A 401 -6.95 -3.27 14.72
N SER A 402 -7.54 -2.33 15.45
CA SER A 402 -6.83 -1.21 16.07
C SER A 402 -6.89 -1.28 17.59
N THR A 403 -5.79 -0.91 18.24
CA THR A 403 -5.69 -0.81 19.70
C THR A 403 -5.51 0.64 20.12
N GLY A 404 -6.47 1.19 20.86
CA GLY A 404 -6.50 2.61 21.22
C GLY A 404 -5.36 3.05 22.13
N SER A 405 -4.91 2.15 23.00
CA SER A 405 -3.86 2.44 23.98
C SER A 405 -2.48 2.70 23.38
N ASP A 406 -2.21 2.18 22.18
CA ASP A 406 -0.92 2.33 21.48
C ASP A 406 -1.07 2.87 20.05
N GLY A 407 -2.29 3.01 19.55
CA GLY A 407 -2.59 3.45 18.19
C GLY A 407 -2.18 2.46 17.11
N LEU A 408 -1.80 1.22 17.44
CA LEU A 408 -1.37 0.23 16.46
C LEU A 408 -2.55 -0.32 15.67
N VAL A 409 -2.36 -0.46 14.37
CA VAL A 409 -3.31 -1.13 13.47
C VAL A 409 -2.68 -2.39 12.91
N ARG A 410 -3.45 -3.47 12.95
CA ARG A 410 -3.14 -4.77 12.36
C ARG A 410 -4.18 -5.06 11.29
N LEU A 411 -3.72 -5.57 10.14
CA LEU A 411 -4.52 -5.99 9.01
C LEU A 411 -4.32 -7.49 8.83
N HIS A 412 -5.41 -8.25 8.85
CA HIS A 412 -5.43 -9.69 8.66
C HIS A 412 -5.87 -10.00 7.23
N ASN A 413 -5.00 -10.67 6.46
CA ASN A 413 -5.20 -10.93 5.04
C ASN A 413 -5.77 -12.33 4.78
N HIS A 414 -7.07 -12.39 4.45
CA HIS A 414 -7.80 -13.61 4.11
C HIS A 414 -8.36 -13.59 2.68
N GLY A 415 -7.98 -12.62 1.85
CA GLY A 415 -8.56 -12.49 0.52
C GLY A 415 -7.71 -11.82 -0.55
N SER A 416 -6.58 -11.21 -0.20
CA SER A 416 -5.69 -10.53 -1.16
C SER A 416 -4.52 -11.42 -1.60
N HIS A 417 -4.32 -11.52 -2.92
CA HIS A 417 -3.18 -12.17 -3.56
C HIS A 417 -2.98 -11.67 -5.00
N THR A 418 -1.76 -11.81 -5.54
CA THR A 418 -1.40 -11.27 -6.87
C THR A 418 -1.61 -12.23 -8.04
N LEU A 419 -1.81 -13.52 -7.76
CA LEU A 419 -2.01 -14.54 -8.80
C LEU A 419 -3.24 -14.27 -9.67
N ARG A 420 -3.06 -14.38 -10.99
CA ARG A 420 -4.17 -14.37 -11.96
C ARG A 420 -5.00 -15.67 -11.85
N PRO A 421 -6.29 -15.68 -12.23
CA PRO A 421 -7.13 -16.87 -12.15
C PRO A 421 -6.56 -18.10 -12.86
N TRP A 422 -5.93 -17.90 -14.02
CA TRP A 422 -5.32 -18.96 -14.84
C TRP A 422 -3.87 -19.29 -14.47
N GLN A 423 -3.22 -18.51 -13.60
CA GLN A 423 -1.81 -18.71 -13.25
C GLN A 423 -1.65 -19.85 -12.25
N GLY A 424 -0.71 -20.76 -12.55
CA GLY A 424 -0.27 -21.81 -11.63
C GLY A 424 0.45 -21.28 -10.40
N GLU A 425 0.59 -22.13 -9.39
CA GLU A 425 1.30 -21.79 -8.15
C GLU A 425 2.71 -22.37 -8.16
N GLU A 426 3.72 -21.50 -8.07
CA GLU A 426 5.11 -21.90 -7.94
C GLU A 426 5.66 -21.59 -6.54
N PHE A 427 6.41 -22.54 -5.98
CA PHE A 427 6.99 -22.45 -4.64
C PHE A 427 7.98 -21.28 -4.49
N THR A 428 8.84 -21.06 -5.49
CA THR A 428 9.92 -20.06 -5.48
C THR A 428 9.42 -18.62 -5.65
N GLU A 429 8.18 -18.45 -6.10
CA GLU A 429 7.63 -17.14 -6.44
C GLU A 429 6.91 -16.45 -5.28
N GLU A 430 6.82 -17.04 -4.08
CA GLU A 430 6.14 -16.45 -2.91
C GLU A 430 6.41 -14.94 -2.78
N ASP A 431 5.34 -14.16 -2.63
CA ASP A 431 5.43 -12.72 -2.39
C ASP A 431 5.00 -12.39 -0.95
N PRO A 432 5.95 -12.11 -0.04
CA PRO A 432 5.65 -11.75 1.35
C PRO A 432 4.70 -10.56 1.48
N LEU A 433 4.57 -9.71 0.47
CA LEU A 433 3.69 -8.54 0.50
C LEU A 433 2.20 -8.89 0.43
N TYR A 434 1.87 -10.14 0.05
CA TYR A 434 0.50 -10.68 0.03
C TYR A 434 0.35 -12.06 0.67
N ALA A 435 1.46 -12.80 0.86
CA ALA A 435 1.40 -14.18 1.34
C ALA A 435 1.12 -14.30 2.85
N ARG A 436 1.40 -13.27 3.65
CA ARG A 436 1.28 -13.35 5.12
C ARG A 436 -0.16 -13.25 5.57
N PHE A 437 -0.45 -13.85 6.72
CA PHE A 437 -1.76 -13.74 7.36
C PHE A 437 -2.00 -12.36 7.98
N ALA A 438 -0.95 -11.62 8.35
CA ALA A 438 -1.11 -10.33 8.99
C ALA A 438 0.00 -9.33 8.64
N TYR A 439 -0.35 -8.04 8.66
CA TYR A 439 0.49 -6.86 8.42
C TYR A 439 0.13 -5.77 9.44
N SER A 440 1.05 -4.84 9.75
CA SER A 440 0.75 -3.79 10.72
C SER A 440 1.36 -2.44 10.36
N THR A 441 1.06 -1.45 11.18
CA THR A 441 1.68 -0.12 11.16
C THR A 441 3.01 -0.05 11.93
N GLY A 442 3.36 -1.11 12.68
CA GLY A 442 4.58 -1.18 13.51
C GLY A 442 5.61 -2.21 13.04
N THR A 443 5.27 -3.07 12.08
CA THR A 443 6.12 -4.15 11.57
C THR A 443 5.94 -4.32 10.07
N GLY A 444 6.90 -4.99 9.43
CA GLY A 444 6.81 -5.39 8.02
C GLY A 444 7.20 -6.86 7.84
N PRO A 445 6.88 -7.47 6.69
CA PRO A 445 7.28 -8.84 6.41
C PRO A 445 8.80 -9.02 6.46
N THR A 446 9.26 -10.17 6.92
CA THR A 446 10.68 -10.52 6.85
C THR A 446 11.13 -10.67 5.39
N ALA A 447 12.36 -10.25 5.10
CA ALA A 447 12.98 -10.39 3.78
C ALA A 447 12.99 -11.85 3.27
N ARG A 448 13.04 -12.04 1.94
CA ARG A 448 13.24 -13.37 1.33
C ARG A 448 14.52 -14.02 1.88
N GLY A 449 14.45 -15.31 2.21
CA GLY A 449 15.54 -16.07 2.83
C GLY A 449 15.51 -16.08 4.37
N ASN A 450 14.74 -15.19 5.00
CA ASN A 450 14.43 -15.29 6.42
C ASN A 450 13.24 -16.21 6.70
N PRO A 451 13.11 -16.71 7.94
CA PRO A 451 11.89 -17.36 8.39
C PRO A 451 10.69 -16.44 8.19
N PRO A 452 9.61 -16.89 7.52
CA PRO A 452 8.44 -16.05 7.28
C PRO A 452 7.72 -15.73 8.59
N ASP A 453 7.42 -14.46 8.81
CA ASP A 453 6.50 -14.00 9.86
C ASP A 453 5.05 -14.27 9.48
N ASN A 454 4.15 -14.30 10.48
CA ASN A 454 2.71 -14.39 10.26
C ASN A 454 2.29 -15.48 9.25
N HIS A 455 2.86 -16.68 9.37
CA HIS A 455 2.71 -17.75 8.39
C HIS A 455 2.45 -19.10 9.07
N LEU A 456 1.56 -19.90 8.45
CA LEU A 456 1.38 -21.31 8.77
C LEU A 456 2.08 -22.15 7.71
N ALA A 457 3.20 -22.76 8.07
CA ALA A 457 3.94 -23.64 7.18
C ALA A 457 3.73 -25.11 7.54
N LEU A 458 3.55 -25.95 6.52
CA LEU A 458 3.57 -27.40 6.65
C LEU A 458 4.87 -27.95 6.09
N ARG A 459 5.44 -28.94 6.77
CA ARG A 459 6.55 -29.75 6.27
C ARG A 459 6.11 -31.20 6.26
N LEU A 460 5.87 -31.72 5.05
CA LEU A 460 5.49 -33.11 4.84
C LEU A 460 6.65 -34.05 5.21
N PRO A 461 6.36 -35.28 5.65
CA PRO A 461 7.39 -36.29 5.87
C PRO A 461 8.19 -36.51 4.57
N GLY A 462 9.50 -36.28 4.64
CA GLY A 462 10.42 -36.43 3.50
C GLY A 462 10.86 -37.88 3.29
N ARG A 463 11.63 -38.12 2.22
CA ARG A 463 12.37 -39.37 2.06
C ARG A 463 13.51 -39.44 3.08
N PRO A 464 13.90 -40.63 3.57
CA PRO A 464 15.06 -40.77 4.44
C PRO A 464 16.30 -40.06 3.85
N GLY A 465 16.94 -39.19 4.65
CA GLY A 465 18.14 -38.45 4.25
C GLY A 465 17.91 -37.08 3.59
N MET A 466 16.67 -36.69 3.28
CA MET A 466 16.35 -35.33 2.81
C MET A 466 15.30 -34.67 3.74
N PRO A 467 15.69 -33.69 4.56
CA PRO A 467 14.72 -32.97 5.39
C PRO A 467 13.74 -32.21 4.49
N GLY A 468 12.44 -32.32 4.78
CA GLY A 468 11.40 -31.63 4.02
C GLY A 468 11.52 -30.11 4.07
N VAL A 469 10.92 -29.43 3.09
CA VAL A 469 10.87 -27.97 3.01
C VAL A 469 9.54 -27.47 3.60
N TRP A 470 9.56 -26.31 4.23
CA TRP A 470 8.36 -25.63 4.73
C TRP A 470 7.56 -25.05 3.57
N SER A 471 6.26 -25.35 3.50
CA SER A 471 5.36 -24.86 2.46
C SER A 471 5.19 -23.34 2.51
N VAL A 472 4.85 -22.75 1.37
CA VAL A 472 4.48 -21.33 1.23
C VAL A 472 2.98 -21.17 1.01
N ARG A 473 2.48 -19.97 1.28
CA ARG A 473 1.08 -19.57 1.01
C ARG A 473 1.05 -18.66 -0.21
N ARG A 474 0.17 -18.97 -1.17
CA ARG A 474 0.10 -18.29 -2.47
C ARG A 474 -1.34 -17.87 -2.76
N ARG A 475 -2.14 -18.71 -3.42
CA ARG A 475 -3.55 -18.41 -3.69
C ARG A 475 -4.36 -18.47 -2.41
N VAL A 476 -5.21 -17.47 -2.21
CA VAL A 476 -6.07 -17.33 -1.05
C VAL A 476 -7.50 -17.28 -1.52
N GLU A 477 -8.32 -18.18 -1.01
CA GLU A 477 -9.76 -18.16 -1.25
C GLU A 477 -10.47 -17.68 0.01
N PRO A 478 -11.09 -16.49 0.00
CA PRO A 478 -11.84 -15.99 1.14
C PRO A 478 -13.07 -16.87 1.40
N LEU A 479 -13.34 -17.15 2.67
CA LEU A 479 -14.50 -17.95 3.11
C LEU A 479 -15.53 -17.12 3.87
N GLY A 480 -15.17 -15.92 4.32
CA GLY A 480 -16.05 -14.99 5.01
C GLY A 480 -15.27 -14.01 5.88
N ALA A 481 -15.89 -12.88 6.18
CA ALA A 481 -15.41 -11.94 7.20
C ALA A 481 -16.60 -11.17 7.77
N ALA A 482 -16.61 -10.92 9.06
CA ALA A 482 -17.60 -10.07 9.72
C ALA A 482 -17.03 -9.48 11.01
N SER A 483 -17.62 -8.40 11.48
CA SER A 483 -17.29 -7.78 12.76
C SER A 483 -18.56 -7.42 13.52
N ALA A 484 -18.47 -7.39 14.84
CA ALA A 484 -19.57 -6.94 15.69
C ALA A 484 -19.98 -5.50 15.31
N PRO A 485 -21.27 -5.14 15.42
CA PRO A 485 -21.74 -3.79 15.08
C PRO A 485 -21.06 -2.68 15.89
N ASP A 486 -20.67 -2.98 17.13
CA ASP A 486 -19.93 -2.06 18.02
C ASP A 486 -18.41 -2.06 17.78
N GLY A 487 -17.91 -2.94 16.90
CA GLY A 487 -16.50 -3.12 16.61
C GLY A 487 -15.69 -3.79 17.73
N SER A 488 -16.32 -4.38 18.75
CA SER A 488 -15.63 -5.00 19.88
C SER A 488 -14.80 -6.23 19.48
N TRP A 489 -15.27 -6.98 18.48
CA TRP A 489 -14.60 -8.15 17.93
C TRP A 489 -14.90 -8.35 16.45
N GLY A 490 -14.09 -9.15 15.77
CA GLY A 490 -14.35 -9.52 14.38
C GLY A 490 -13.54 -10.72 13.93
N TRP A 491 -13.86 -11.24 12.76
CA TRP A 491 -13.22 -12.42 12.19
C TRP A 491 -13.09 -12.34 10.68
N ALA A 492 -12.12 -13.08 10.16
CA ALA A 492 -11.95 -13.35 8.75
C ALA A 492 -11.45 -14.78 8.54
N ALA A 493 -11.89 -15.40 7.46
CA ALA A 493 -11.60 -16.78 7.13
C ALA A 493 -11.16 -16.94 5.67
N SER A 494 -10.26 -17.89 5.44
CA SER A 494 -9.79 -18.25 4.10
C SER A 494 -9.38 -19.70 4.04
N ARG A 495 -9.38 -20.29 2.84
CA ARG A 495 -8.62 -21.52 2.56
C ARG A 495 -7.50 -21.27 1.57
N HIS A 496 -6.45 -22.09 1.68
CA HIS A 496 -5.40 -22.17 0.68
C HIS A 496 -4.88 -23.61 0.58
N ARG A 497 -4.24 -23.90 -0.55
CA ARG A 497 -3.43 -25.11 -0.71
C ARG A 497 -1.98 -24.78 -0.33
N PRO A 498 -1.37 -25.51 0.61
CA PRO A 498 0.06 -25.38 0.87
C PRO A 498 0.86 -25.66 -0.40
N VAL A 499 1.69 -24.70 -0.83
CA VAL A 499 2.54 -24.86 -2.02
C VAL A 499 3.90 -25.37 -1.58
N LEU A 500 4.33 -26.46 -2.20
CA LEU A 500 5.57 -27.18 -1.90
C LEU A 500 6.43 -27.24 -3.17
N PRO A 501 7.74 -27.53 -3.06
CA PRO A 501 8.57 -27.83 -4.22
C PRO A 501 7.96 -28.94 -5.10
N ALA A 502 8.15 -28.84 -6.43
CA ALA A 502 7.50 -29.71 -7.40
C ALA A 502 7.83 -31.21 -7.22
N ASP A 503 8.97 -31.53 -6.61
CA ASP A 503 9.44 -32.88 -6.30
C ASP A 503 8.90 -33.45 -4.98
N VAL A 504 8.14 -32.65 -4.20
CA VAL A 504 7.51 -33.07 -2.96
C VAL A 504 6.05 -33.47 -3.24
N PRO A 505 5.71 -34.78 -3.24
CA PRO A 505 4.35 -35.22 -3.49
C PRO A 505 3.42 -34.81 -2.34
N ALA A 506 2.36 -34.07 -2.67
CA ALA A 506 1.34 -33.65 -1.73
C ALA A 506 -0.03 -34.25 -2.13
N PRO A 507 -0.83 -34.77 -1.18
CA PRO A 507 -2.18 -35.24 -1.47
C PRO A 507 -3.03 -34.14 -2.15
N PRO A 508 -3.87 -34.48 -3.15
CA PRO A 508 -4.77 -33.50 -3.76
C PRO A 508 -5.77 -32.88 -2.77
N SER A 509 -6.09 -33.61 -1.68
CA SER A 509 -6.97 -33.16 -0.61
C SER A 509 -6.31 -32.21 0.39
N LEU A 510 -4.96 -32.08 0.35
CA LEU A 510 -4.22 -31.26 1.30
C LEU A 510 -4.61 -29.79 1.16
N ARG A 511 -5.21 -29.23 2.21
CA ARG A 511 -5.55 -27.81 2.29
C ARG A 511 -5.52 -27.33 3.73
N VAL A 512 -5.43 -26.01 3.87
CA VAL A 512 -5.50 -25.33 5.15
C VAL A 512 -6.66 -24.36 5.10
N GLU A 513 -7.60 -24.51 6.01
CA GLU A 513 -8.65 -23.54 6.30
C GLU A 513 -8.24 -22.77 7.55
N SER A 514 -8.31 -21.44 7.50
CA SER A 514 -7.80 -20.55 8.54
C SER A 514 -8.87 -19.56 8.92
N VAL A 515 -9.08 -19.39 10.22
CA VAL A 515 -9.95 -18.36 10.81
C VAL A 515 -9.11 -17.54 11.77
N THR A 516 -9.13 -16.23 11.60
CA THR A 516 -8.58 -15.27 12.57
C THR A 516 -9.73 -14.59 13.27
N VAL A 517 -9.74 -14.58 14.60
CA VAL A 517 -10.70 -13.84 15.43
C VAL A 517 -9.94 -12.85 16.30
N VAL A 518 -10.39 -11.61 16.34
CA VAL A 518 -9.72 -10.52 17.07
C VAL A 518 -10.64 -9.91 18.12
N ARG A 519 -10.09 -9.56 19.27
CA ARG A 519 -10.74 -8.76 20.32
C ARG A 519 -9.66 -8.02 21.10
N GLY A 520 -9.80 -6.70 21.21
CA GLY A 520 -8.76 -5.84 21.77
C GLY A 520 -7.42 -6.03 21.06
N ARG A 521 -6.35 -6.35 21.81
CA ARG A 521 -5.00 -6.64 21.27
C ARG A 521 -4.77 -8.07 20.79
N TRP A 522 -5.66 -8.99 21.15
CA TRP A 522 -5.46 -10.41 20.91
C TRP A 522 -6.02 -10.82 19.56
N GLU A 523 -5.29 -11.71 18.91
CA GLU A 523 -5.64 -12.34 17.63
C GLU A 523 -5.52 -13.86 17.79
N VAL A 524 -6.65 -14.54 17.84
CA VAL A 524 -6.71 -16.00 17.85
C VAL A 524 -6.68 -16.49 16.42
N ARG A 525 -5.64 -17.25 16.07
CA ARG A 525 -5.42 -17.85 14.76
C ARG A 525 -5.67 -19.35 14.86
N ALA A 526 -6.79 -19.79 14.28
CA ALA A 526 -7.17 -21.20 14.23
C ALA A 526 -6.99 -21.72 12.80
N HIS A 527 -6.23 -22.81 12.65
CA HIS A 527 -5.96 -23.42 11.36
C HIS A 527 -6.35 -24.90 11.37
N ARG A 528 -7.34 -25.24 10.53
CA ARG A 528 -7.72 -26.62 10.24
C ARG A 528 -6.95 -27.11 9.02
N VAL A 529 -6.08 -28.09 9.22
CA VAL A 529 -5.35 -28.76 8.14
C VAL A 529 -6.10 -30.02 7.79
N VAL A 530 -6.47 -30.17 6.52
CA VAL A 530 -7.21 -31.33 6.01
C VAL A 530 -6.30 -32.14 5.10
N GLY A 531 -6.29 -33.47 5.26
CA GLY A 531 -5.54 -34.38 4.39
C GLY A 531 -4.02 -34.37 4.61
N ALA A 532 -3.55 -34.03 5.81
CA ALA A 532 -2.13 -34.07 6.17
C ALA A 532 -1.63 -35.53 6.21
N PRO A 533 -0.56 -35.88 5.47
CA PRO A 533 0.15 -37.14 5.67
C PRO A 533 0.57 -37.35 7.14
N ALA A 534 0.64 -38.60 7.59
CA ALA A 534 1.07 -38.89 8.96
C ALA A 534 2.48 -38.35 9.23
N GLY A 535 2.68 -37.71 10.39
CA GLY A 535 3.95 -37.07 10.74
C GLY A 535 4.21 -35.71 10.06
N THR A 536 3.17 -35.08 9.51
CA THR A 536 3.29 -33.72 8.95
C THR A 536 3.59 -32.74 10.07
N ARG A 537 4.71 -32.03 9.95
CA ARG A 537 5.08 -30.98 10.90
C ARG A 537 4.39 -29.68 10.51
N VAL A 538 3.90 -28.95 11.52
CA VAL A 538 3.31 -27.62 11.35
C VAL A 538 4.14 -26.61 12.13
N ARG A 539 4.32 -25.42 11.55
CA ARG A 539 4.92 -24.26 12.21
C ARG A 539 4.02 -23.06 11.99
N LEU A 540 3.65 -22.40 13.07
CA LEU A 540 2.98 -21.10 13.04
C LEU A 540 3.96 -20.04 13.55
N THR A 541 4.04 -18.92 12.84
CA THR A 541 4.86 -17.76 13.23
C THR A 541 4.00 -16.55 13.56
N GLY A 542 4.48 -15.76 14.52
CA GLY A 542 3.89 -14.49 14.95
C GLY A 542 4.51 -13.30 14.25
N TRP A 543 4.44 -12.13 14.89
CA TRP A 543 4.93 -10.87 14.34
C TRP A 543 6.45 -10.75 14.41
N ALA A 544 7.06 -10.39 13.27
CA ALA A 544 8.48 -10.04 13.20
C ALA A 544 8.73 -8.65 13.79
N ALA A 545 9.27 -8.60 15.00
CA ALA A 545 9.55 -7.36 15.71
C ALA A 545 10.93 -7.38 16.38
N ASP A 546 11.47 -6.19 16.63
CA ASP A 546 12.64 -6.01 17.49
C ASP A 546 12.20 -5.81 18.95
N ALA A 547 13.16 -5.50 19.83
CA ALA A 547 12.88 -5.35 21.26
C ALA A 547 12.04 -4.11 21.61
N SER A 548 11.86 -3.16 20.69
CA SER A 548 11.08 -1.94 20.94
C SER A 548 9.58 -2.16 20.87
N LEU A 549 9.15 -3.22 20.17
CA LEU A 549 7.74 -3.55 19.99
C LEU A 549 7.49 -5.01 20.41
N PRO A 550 6.93 -5.24 21.62
CA PRO A 550 6.65 -6.58 22.11
C PRO A 550 5.81 -7.40 21.13
N SER A 551 6.18 -8.66 20.94
CA SER A 551 5.52 -9.59 20.04
C SER A 551 5.60 -10.99 20.63
N ASP A 552 4.43 -11.61 20.86
CA ASP A 552 4.32 -12.95 21.41
C ASP A 552 3.38 -13.81 20.57
N LEU A 553 3.65 -15.13 20.58
CA LEU A 553 2.79 -16.16 20.02
C LEU A 553 2.60 -17.24 21.08
N VAL A 554 1.39 -17.31 21.63
CA VAL A 554 1.01 -18.24 22.69
C VAL A 554 0.30 -19.45 22.07
N PRO A 555 0.89 -20.65 22.11
CA PRO A 555 0.24 -21.87 21.66
C PRO A 555 -0.95 -22.22 22.55
N LEU A 556 -2.11 -22.48 21.96
CA LEU A 556 -3.34 -22.79 22.70
C LEU A 556 -3.82 -24.23 22.46
N HIS A 557 -3.63 -24.76 21.26
CA HIS A 557 -3.97 -26.15 20.94
C HIS A 557 -3.10 -26.69 19.79
N GLY A 558 -2.66 -27.95 19.91
CA GLY A 558 -1.93 -28.66 18.84
C GLY A 558 -0.54 -28.11 18.52
N LEU A 559 0.00 -27.19 19.34
CA LEU A 559 1.27 -26.50 19.14
C LEU A 559 2.03 -26.39 20.46
N THR A 560 3.35 -26.36 20.38
CA THR A 560 4.30 -26.15 21.50
C THR A 560 5.21 -24.98 21.15
N PRO A 561 5.53 -24.08 22.10
CA PRO A 561 6.40 -22.96 21.80
C PRO A 561 7.81 -23.44 21.46
N VAL A 562 8.46 -22.76 20.52
CA VAL A 562 9.88 -22.97 20.21
C VAL A 562 10.64 -21.66 20.36
N ASP A 563 11.97 -21.75 20.40
CA ASP A 563 12.80 -20.54 20.42
C ASP A 563 12.45 -19.62 19.24
N PRO A 564 12.25 -18.31 19.48
CA PRO A 564 11.97 -17.36 18.42
C PRO A 564 13.01 -17.44 17.32
N LEU A 565 12.54 -17.52 16.08
CA LEU A 565 13.39 -17.64 14.91
C LEU A 565 14.09 -16.31 14.65
N ARG A 566 15.33 -16.37 14.15
CA ARG A 566 16.11 -15.17 13.85
C ARG A 566 15.92 -14.79 12.38
N ALA A 567 15.70 -13.50 12.14
CA ALA A 567 15.69 -12.92 10.81
C ALA A 567 16.77 -11.81 10.72
N PRO A 568 18.03 -12.18 10.40
CA PRO A 568 19.16 -11.25 10.43
C PRO A 568 19.12 -10.13 9.38
N GLN A 569 18.38 -10.30 8.28
CA GLN A 569 18.10 -9.21 7.32
C GLN A 569 16.90 -8.34 7.72
N GLY A 570 16.26 -8.63 8.85
CA GLY A 570 15.24 -7.77 9.43
C GLY A 570 13.99 -7.59 8.58
N THR A 571 13.41 -6.40 8.69
CA THR A 571 12.20 -5.92 8.02
C THR A 571 12.39 -4.46 7.60
N ALA A 572 11.37 -3.89 6.96
CA ALA A 572 11.34 -2.46 6.63
C ALA A 572 11.45 -1.51 7.84
N TYR A 573 11.29 -2.02 9.06
CA TYR A 573 11.26 -1.26 10.32
C TYR A 573 12.53 -1.43 11.16
N ALA A 574 13.24 -2.56 11.01
CA ALA A 574 14.38 -2.89 11.83
C ALA A 574 15.39 -3.74 11.07
N ARG A 575 16.69 -3.50 11.30
CA ARG A 575 17.78 -4.21 10.61
C ARG A 575 17.85 -5.71 10.92
N TRP A 576 17.38 -6.11 12.11
CA TRP A 576 17.24 -7.50 12.50
C TRP A 576 16.03 -7.64 13.41
N VAL A 577 15.37 -8.79 13.37
CA VAL A 577 14.18 -9.06 14.18
C VAL A 577 14.17 -10.51 14.68
N ARG A 578 13.30 -10.77 15.66
CA ARG A 578 12.91 -12.13 16.04
C ARG A 578 11.49 -12.39 15.58
N VAL A 579 11.21 -13.65 15.29
CA VAL A 579 9.88 -14.13 14.88
C VAL A 579 9.43 -15.17 15.90
N PRO A 580 8.48 -14.86 16.80
CA PRO A 580 7.89 -15.85 17.68
C PRO A 580 7.34 -17.03 16.86
N ALA A 581 7.55 -18.24 17.35
CA ALA A 581 7.18 -19.44 16.62
C ALA A 581 6.68 -20.54 17.55
N ALA A 582 5.77 -21.34 17.02
CA ALA A 582 5.26 -22.53 17.66
C ALA A 582 5.19 -23.66 16.65
N GLU A 583 5.48 -24.89 17.10
CA GLU A 583 5.49 -26.07 16.24
C GLU A 583 4.60 -27.17 16.80
N GLY A 584 4.10 -28.00 15.89
CA GLY A 584 3.31 -29.18 16.23
C GLY A 584 3.45 -30.26 15.16
N GLU A 585 2.66 -31.30 15.34
CA GLU A 585 2.56 -32.42 14.40
C GLU A 585 1.09 -32.75 14.17
N LEU A 586 0.72 -32.99 12.91
CA LEU A 586 -0.64 -33.30 12.48
C LEU A 586 -0.65 -34.54 11.60
N SER A 587 -1.76 -35.27 11.65
CA SER A 587 -2.03 -36.43 10.79
C SER A 587 -3.51 -36.43 10.41
N GLY A 588 -3.84 -36.66 9.14
CA GLY A 588 -5.21 -36.62 8.64
C GLY A 588 -5.79 -35.21 8.68
N THR A 589 -6.92 -35.05 9.38
CA THR A 589 -7.53 -33.75 9.64
C THR A 589 -7.26 -33.36 11.09
N GLY A 590 -6.71 -32.17 11.31
CA GLY A 590 -6.45 -31.66 12.64
C GLY A 590 -6.45 -30.14 12.70
N VAL A 591 -6.60 -29.60 13.90
CA VAL A 591 -6.61 -28.16 14.17
C VAL A 591 -5.41 -27.78 15.01
N CYS A 592 -4.83 -26.63 14.71
CA CYS A 592 -3.87 -25.97 15.56
C CYS A 592 -4.33 -24.53 15.83
N VAL A 593 -4.14 -24.06 17.06
CA VAL A 593 -4.60 -22.75 17.52
C VAL A 593 -3.51 -22.05 18.32
N ALA A 594 -3.30 -20.78 18.04
CA ALA A 594 -2.47 -19.90 18.86
C ALA A 594 -3.11 -18.53 19.01
N ALA A 595 -2.81 -17.84 20.10
CA ALA A 595 -3.08 -16.42 20.25
C ALA A 595 -1.78 -15.66 19.99
N ALA A 596 -1.79 -14.75 19.02
CA ALA A 596 -0.71 -13.80 18.85
C ALA A 596 -1.09 -12.45 19.45
N VAL A 597 -0.07 -11.66 19.76
CA VAL A 597 -0.20 -10.28 20.20
C VAL A 597 1.01 -9.50 19.70
N LEU A 598 0.75 -8.30 19.22
CA LEU A 598 1.77 -7.30 18.92
C LEU A 598 1.44 -6.11 19.81
N GLY A 599 2.39 -5.54 20.53
CA GLY A 599 2.14 -4.43 21.46
C GLY A 599 1.42 -4.84 22.75
N GLY A 600 1.98 -4.40 23.89
CA GLY A 600 1.41 -4.60 25.21
C GLY A 600 1.47 -6.04 25.75
N ALA A 601 1.10 -6.21 27.02
CA ALA A 601 1.00 -7.50 27.70
C ALA A 601 -0.46 -7.80 28.09
N GLY A 602 -0.77 -9.06 28.38
CA GLY A 602 -2.10 -9.47 28.87
C GLY A 602 -2.17 -10.97 29.11
N ALA A 603 -3.26 -11.44 29.71
CA ALA A 603 -3.55 -12.87 29.77
C ALA A 603 -4.11 -13.31 28.40
N PRO A 604 -3.58 -14.40 27.81
CA PRO A 604 -4.11 -14.95 26.56
C PRO A 604 -5.52 -15.52 26.76
N PRO A 605 -6.37 -15.52 25.71
CA PRO A 605 -7.65 -16.21 25.76
C PRO A 605 -7.45 -17.72 25.94
N ARG A 606 -8.46 -18.39 26.50
CA ARG A 606 -8.49 -19.84 26.63
C ARG A 606 -9.22 -20.44 25.45
N VAL A 607 -8.76 -21.61 24.99
CA VAL A 607 -9.37 -22.30 23.85
C VAL A 607 -9.70 -23.74 24.20
N THR A 608 -10.89 -24.18 23.79
CA THR A 608 -11.28 -25.60 23.80
C THR A 608 -11.62 -26.02 22.37
N VAL A 609 -11.16 -27.20 21.95
CA VAL A 609 -11.44 -27.76 20.62
C VAL A 609 -12.39 -28.94 20.77
N ALA A 610 -13.46 -28.95 19.98
CA ALA A 610 -14.52 -29.97 20.02
C ALA A 610 -14.84 -30.51 18.61
N GLY A 611 -15.82 -31.42 18.53
CA GLY A 611 -16.39 -31.88 17.27
C GLY A 611 -15.44 -32.64 16.33
N GLY A 612 -14.30 -33.14 16.82
CA GLY A 612 -13.29 -33.75 15.95
C GLY A 612 -12.55 -32.73 15.07
N ALA A 613 -12.25 -31.56 15.63
CA ALA A 613 -11.54 -30.46 14.97
C ALA A 613 -12.39 -29.66 13.97
N THR A 614 -13.71 -29.63 14.18
CA THR A 614 -14.67 -28.79 13.44
C THR A 614 -15.06 -27.53 14.19
N GLU A 615 -14.88 -27.50 15.51
CA GLU A 615 -15.32 -26.42 16.40
C GLU A 615 -14.19 -25.99 17.35
N VAL A 616 -14.04 -24.68 17.52
CA VAL A 616 -13.07 -24.06 18.45
C VAL A 616 -13.79 -23.00 19.28
N ASP A 617 -13.94 -23.24 20.58
CA ASP A 617 -14.49 -22.27 21.53
C ASP A 617 -13.36 -21.42 22.11
N VAL A 618 -13.48 -20.10 21.97
CA VAL A 618 -12.54 -19.10 22.50
C VAL A 618 -13.20 -18.35 23.65
N ASP A 619 -12.60 -18.42 24.84
CA ASP A 619 -13.01 -17.70 26.04
C ASP A 619 -12.00 -16.57 26.31
N TRP A 620 -12.48 -15.33 26.21
CA TRP A 620 -11.65 -14.14 26.37
C TRP A 620 -11.40 -13.76 27.84
N GLY A 621 -11.92 -14.54 28.80
CA GLY A 621 -11.81 -14.29 30.23
C GLY A 621 -12.90 -13.38 30.77
N GLU A 622 -12.73 -12.90 32.02
CA GLU A 622 -13.73 -12.09 32.71
C GLU A 622 -14.12 -10.84 31.91
N GLY A 623 -15.43 -10.72 31.61
CA GLY A 623 -16.00 -9.61 30.83
C GLY A 623 -15.74 -9.66 29.32
N GLY A 624 -14.98 -10.65 28.83
CA GLY A 624 -14.60 -10.76 27.42
C GLY A 624 -15.55 -11.60 26.55
N GLY A 625 -16.49 -12.32 27.15
CA GLY A 625 -17.43 -13.20 26.44
C GLY A 625 -16.77 -14.44 25.84
N ARG A 626 -17.56 -15.24 25.12
CA ARG A 626 -17.10 -16.44 24.41
C ARG A 626 -17.51 -16.38 22.95
N VAL A 627 -16.64 -16.85 22.07
CA VAL A 627 -16.95 -17.00 20.63
C VAL A 627 -16.64 -18.42 20.18
N ARG A 628 -17.53 -18.98 19.36
CA ARG A 628 -17.35 -20.30 18.74
C ARG A 628 -16.99 -20.12 17.28
N ILE A 629 -15.88 -20.74 16.88
CA ILE A 629 -15.47 -20.87 15.48
C ILE A 629 -15.95 -22.24 14.99
N SER A 630 -16.75 -22.24 13.92
CA SER A 630 -17.11 -23.44 13.16
C SER A 630 -16.37 -23.41 11.83
N PHE A 631 -15.92 -24.56 11.30
CA PHE A 631 -15.23 -24.64 10.00
C PHE A 631 -16.12 -25.15 8.84
N ASP A 632 -17.31 -25.67 9.11
CA ASP A 632 -18.22 -26.28 8.12
C ASP A 632 -19.67 -25.75 8.21
N PRO A 633 -20.03 -24.65 7.53
CA PRO A 633 -19.14 -23.68 6.88
C PRO A 633 -18.41 -22.80 7.91
N PRO A 634 -17.38 -22.02 7.50
CA PRO A 634 -16.71 -21.08 8.38
C PRO A 634 -17.66 -20.02 8.92
N THR A 635 -17.96 -20.08 10.21
CA THR A 635 -18.73 -19.06 10.94
C THR A 635 -18.10 -18.80 12.29
N VAL A 636 -18.32 -17.60 12.82
CA VAL A 636 -17.96 -17.26 14.19
C VAL A 636 -19.17 -16.63 14.85
N GLU A 637 -19.62 -17.24 15.94
CA GLU A 637 -20.81 -16.85 16.68
C GLU A 637 -20.44 -16.54 18.14
N GLU A 638 -20.99 -15.46 18.68
CA GLU A 638 -20.85 -15.17 20.12
C GLU A 638 -21.77 -16.12 20.89
N ALA A 639 -21.19 -16.88 21.82
CA ALA A 639 -21.95 -17.78 22.66
C ALA A 639 -22.58 -16.97 23.80
N GLU A 640 -23.88 -17.18 24.07
CA GLU A 640 -24.55 -16.57 25.21
C GLU A 640 -23.82 -16.94 26.52
N ALA A 641 -23.65 -15.97 27.41
CA ALA A 641 -23.06 -16.19 28.72
C ALA A 641 -24.00 -17.10 29.53
N GLY A 642 -23.65 -18.39 29.57
CA GLY A 642 -24.37 -19.42 30.33
C GLY A 642 -24.16 -19.34 31.83
#